data_AF-A0A7V4WVV3-F1
#
_entry.id   AF-A0A7V4WVV3-F1
#
_cell.length_a   1.000
_cell.length_b   1.000
_cell.length_c   1.000
_cell.angle_alpha   90.00
_cell.angle_beta   90.00
_cell.angle_gamma   90.00
#
_symmetry.space_group_name_H-M   'P 1'
#
loop_
_entity.id
_entity.type
_entity.pdbx_description
1 polymer ?
#
loop_
_entity_poly.entity_id
_entity_poly.type
_entity_poly.pdbx_seq_one_letter_code
_entity_poly.pdbx_strand_id
1 'polypeptide(L)'
;MIKKMQLPVILFFLLSAWQLYGQIIVNDNWIQNNISEGALFFDQAGQTYKFDTDFSAAGTAVFVTADNITIDLNGHTITFGTADRNGTIGINPFRQRSATALGSDDQNFSRTASGGSGGSNTTIKNGRIVWGGTNGTWAASVGGYYSGSHVNIDNMYLETGGQDAACVYMKWADINIYNSYCVNNSTSTENRHAGPGAIKSEGTVVAENNIIIGGNSAIVCGGGSRINNNVLRHSSFATNGYGVWLYRNTGVVSNNNIIAPSNGRGILYNAGEDHTASENLIVVHERPNSEYGSGLNPPAVRIRYNANNISFFNNKCLAIAGEGLTAGSGAYLSDDGGMRNHIYNNEFRALLTMQPDPQKYANAITFERQGTADNFANDRIENNYFGSNNYILRLTGFDGGCFQTAIHNNRLEWINGDDTYSWFVDAIEDAKYNYSYPASNTYVTPQALRNIKDEIKAEVQSLIAGETDNRDRYTFYTGYYEYDGFITIIDAQLGPDVSMEPADVYVRSGSGSENDIKIGHSMYVHCVDSLGNPIKNKTIQVHDNTGLTFYTQTDNSGNARLELMDYALVKPLGDASSTKETRSGHTASISGFKTVSLPANITGNENNPYTLNFGGQTEVSDAPSKPSNLRIR
;
A
#
# COMPACT_ATOMS: atom_id res chain seq x y z
N MET A 1 69.40 16.55 28.75
CA MET A 1 69.57 15.08 28.93
C MET A 1 68.33 14.56 29.64
N ILE A 2 67.49 13.82 28.91
CA ILE A 2 66.13 13.42 29.32
C ILE A 2 66.21 12.19 30.23
N LYS A 3 65.63 12.31 31.43
CA LYS A 3 65.48 11.23 32.42
C LYS A 3 64.42 10.22 31.95
N LYS A 4 64.80 8.94 31.89
CA LYS A 4 63.89 7.79 31.76
C LYS A 4 63.03 7.68 33.03
N MET A 5 61.75 8.03 32.93
CA MET A 5 60.73 7.56 33.88
C MET A 5 60.25 6.19 33.42
N GLN A 6 60.51 5.17 34.24
CA GLN A 6 59.82 3.88 34.13
C GLN A 6 58.40 4.07 34.69
N LEU A 7 57.39 4.09 33.80
CA LEU A 7 56.01 3.84 34.19
C LEU A 7 55.83 2.32 34.40
N PRO A 8 55.17 1.88 35.48
CA PRO A 8 54.80 0.48 35.62
C PRO A 8 53.71 0.13 34.61
N VAL A 9 53.91 -1.00 33.94
CA VAL A 9 52.99 -1.65 33.00
C VAL A 9 51.76 -2.16 33.78
N ILE A 10 50.87 -1.24 34.16
CA ILE A 10 49.55 -1.51 34.75
C ILE A 10 48.54 -0.58 34.06
N LEU A 11 48.35 -0.78 32.75
CA LEU A 11 47.27 -0.24 31.90
C LEU A 11 47.54 -0.83 30.51
N PHE A 12 46.97 -1.98 30.11
CA PHE A 12 45.65 -2.04 29.48
C PHE A 12 45.18 -3.51 29.38
N PHE A 13 44.94 -4.18 30.52
CA PHE A 13 44.01 -5.32 30.58
C PHE A 13 42.55 -4.81 30.66
N LEU A 14 42.24 -3.83 29.80
CA LEU A 14 40.89 -3.45 29.39
C LEU A 14 40.66 -3.92 27.94
N LEU A 15 41.35 -4.99 27.53
CA LEU A 15 40.77 -5.93 26.59
C LEU A 15 39.63 -6.59 27.33
N SER A 16 38.44 -6.02 27.12
CA SER A 16 37.15 -6.70 27.24
C SER A 16 37.37 -8.19 27.11
N ALA A 17 37.28 -8.90 28.24
CA ALA A 17 36.88 -10.29 28.21
C ALA A 17 35.51 -10.28 27.54
N TRP A 18 35.50 -10.33 26.21
CA TRP A 18 34.49 -11.05 25.48
C TRP A 18 34.60 -12.45 26.05
N GLN A 19 33.94 -12.70 27.19
CA GLN A 19 33.45 -14.02 27.50
C GLN A 19 32.79 -14.44 26.20
N LEU A 20 33.42 -15.38 25.50
CA LEU A 20 32.71 -16.25 24.58
C LEU A 20 31.61 -16.83 25.46
N TYR A 21 30.42 -16.20 25.45
CA TYR A 21 29.24 -16.74 26.10
C TYR A 21 29.06 -18.11 25.46
N GLY A 22 29.46 -19.15 26.19
CA GLY A 22 29.60 -20.48 25.66
C GLY A 22 28.22 -20.94 25.22
N GLN A 23 28.07 -21.39 23.98
CA GLN A 23 26.80 -21.87 23.45
C GLN A 23 26.19 -22.96 24.36
N ILE A 24 24.92 -22.79 24.74
CA ILE A 24 24.16 -23.81 25.47
C ILE A 24 23.51 -24.71 24.43
N ILE A 25 23.80 -26.01 24.50
CA ILE A 25 23.16 -27.02 23.66
C ILE A 25 21.85 -27.45 24.34
N VAL A 26 20.74 -27.22 23.65
CA VAL A 26 19.38 -27.57 24.09
C VAL A 26 19.05 -28.95 23.53
N ASN A 27 19.36 -29.97 24.32
CA ASN A 27 19.10 -31.38 24.03
C ASN A 27 18.06 -31.99 24.97
N ASP A 28 17.67 -33.25 24.76
CA ASP A 28 16.62 -33.90 25.55
C ASP A 28 16.90 -33.83 27.06
N ASN A 29 18.15 -34.05 27.47
CA ASN A 29 18.55 -33.98 28.87
C ASN A 29 18.50 -32.54 29.40
N TRP A 30 18.92 -31.55 28.62
CA TRP A 30 18.79 -30.14 29.01
C TRP A 30 17.32 -29.74 29.16
N ILE A 31 16.46 -30.12 28.20
CA ILE A 31 15.03 -29.85 28.23
C ILE A 31 14.38 -30.45 29.49
N GLN A 32 14.62 -31.73 29.77
CA GLN A 32 14.05 -32.40 30.96
C GLN A 32 14.42 -31.71 32.27
N ASN A 33 15.62 -31.13 32.36
CA ASN A 33 16.11 -30.46 33.56
C ASN A 33 15.70 -28.97 33.67
N ASN A 34 15.26 -28.34 32.57
CA ASN A 34 14.98 -26.91 32.51
C ASN A 34 13.53 -26.58 32.12
N ILE A 35 12.72 -27.59 31.80
CA ILE A 35 11.29 -27.39 31.56
C ILE A 35 10.57 -27.11 32.88
N SER A 36 9.81 -26.03 32.90
CA SER A 36 8.98 -25.62 34.04
C SER A 36 7.60 -25.24 33.53
N GLU A 37 6.55 -25.77 34.17
CA GLU A 37 5.15 -25.54 33.76
C GLU A 37 4.87 -25.89 32.27
N GLY A 38 5.69 -26.79 31.67
CA GLY A 38 5.58 -27.19 30.27
C GLY A 38 6.27 -26.27 29.26
N ALA A 39 7.07 -25.30 29.72
CA ALA A 39 7.81 -24.35 28.87
C ALA A 39 9.30 -24.27 29.27
N LEU A 40 10.13 -23.80 28.34
CA LEU A 40 11.54 -23.47 28.58
C LEU A 40 11.69 -21.97 28.89
N PHE A 41 12.62 -21.63 29.79
CA PHE A 41 12.94 -20.25 30.15
C PHE A 41 14.40 -19.94 29.81
N PHE A 42 14.61 -18.95 28.95
CA PHE A 42 15.93 -18.47 28.55
C PHE A 42 16.23 -17.14 29.23
N ASP A 43 17.05 -17.18 30.28
CA ASP A 43 17.22 -16.10 31.26
C ASP A 43 18.67 -15.60 31.42
N GLN A 44 19.60 -16.08 30.59
CA GLN A 44 21.01 -15.69 30.64
C GLN A 44 21.34 -14.66 29.55
N ALA A 45 21.39 -13.37 29.89
CA ALA A 45 21.60 -12.31 28.90
C ALA A 45 22.84 -12.53 28.02
N GLY A 46 22.72 -12.27 26.72
CA GLY A 46 23.80 -12.46 25.73
C GLY A 46 24.02 -13.91 25.29
N GLN A 47 23.27 -14.87 25.84
CA GLN A 47 23.48 -16.29 25.61
C GLN A 47 22.91 -16.77 24.27
N THR A 48 23.60 -17.72 23.64
CA THR A 48 23.10 -18.49 22.50
C THR A 48 22.61 -19.86 22.97
N TYR A 49 21.35 -20.18 22.71
CA TYR A 49 20.74 -21.49 22.89
C TYR A 49 20.62 -22.15 21.52
N LYS A 50 21.32 -23.27 21.33
CA LYS A 50 21.31 -24.03 20.08
C LYS A 50 20.63 -25.37 20.28
N PHE A 51 19.53 -25.59 19.57
CA PHE A 51 18.81 -26.86 19.63
C PHE A 51 19.56 -27.97 18.90
N ASP A 52 19.55 -29.17 19.46
CA ASP A 52 20.01 -30.41 18.80
C ASP A 52 18.92 -31.50 18.75
N THR A 53 17.72 -31.16 19.22
CA THR A 53 16.54 -32.02 19.29
C THR A 53 15.29 -31.17 19.02
N ASP A 54 14.22 -31.82 18.61
CA ASP A 54 12.90 -31.18 18.48
C ASP A 54 12.27 -31.00 19.87
N PHE A 55 11.41 -29.99 20.01
CA PHE A 55 10.73 -29.69 21.27
C PHE A 55 9.23 -29.50 21.05
N SER A 56 8.40 -30.06 21.94
CA SER A 56 6.95 -29.92 21.89
C SER A 56 6.39 -29.44 23.23
N ALA A 57 5.49 -28.46 23.17
CA ALA A 57 4.80 -27.91 24.34
C ALA A 57 3.28 -27.87 24.15
N ALA A 58 2.56 -28.14 25.24
CA ALA A 58 1.09 -28.08 25.27
C ALA A 58 0.53 -26.67 25.13
N GLY A 59 1.30 -25.65 25.53
CA GLY A 59 0.96 -24.24 25.46
C GLY A 59 2.08 -23.44 24.82
N THR A 60 2.47 -22.33 25.44
CA THR A 60 3.65 -21.57 25.04
C THR A 60 4.92 -22.38 25.24
N ALA A 61 5.80 -22.46 24.24
CA ALA A 61 6.96 -23.35 24.30
C ALA A 61 8.18 -22.71 24.95
N VAL A 62 8.54 -21.48 24.58
CA VAL A 62 9.74 -20.80 25.09
C VAL A 62 9.41 -19.38 25.58
N PHE A 63 9.91 -19.03 26.76
CA PHE A 63 9.93 -17.66 27.27
C PHE A 63 11.36 -17.13 27.30
N VAL A 64 11.59 -15.96 26.71
CA VAL A 64 12.89 -15.27 26.75
C VAL A 64 12.81 -14.11 27.73
N THR A 65 13.42 -14.30 28.89
CA THR A 65 13.30 -13.35 30.01
C THR A 65 14.51 -12.43 30.14
N ALA A 66 15.59 -12.67 29.39
CA ALA A 66 16.81 -11.84 29.38
C ALA A 66 17.06 -11.21 28.00
N ASP A 67 17.89 -10.17 27.96
CA ASP A 67 18.19 -9.43 26.72
C ASP A 67 19.31 -10.09 25.91
N ASN A 68 19.36 -9.78 24.61
CA ASN A 68 20.38 -10.21 23.66
C ASN A 68 20.52 -11.74 23.54
N ILE A 69 19.42 -12.47 23.70
CA ILE A 69 19.39 -13.93 23.52
C ILE A 69 19.39 -14.28 22.04
N THR A 70 20.16 -15.29 21.66
CA THR A 70 20.05 -15.96 20.36
C THR A 70 19.47 -17.35 20.54
N ILE A 71 18.41 -17.66 19.80
CA ILE A 71 17.80 -18.98 19.69
C ILE A 71 18.10 -19.49 18.28
N ASP A 72 19.04 -20.42 18.18
CA ASP A 72 19.40 -21.10 16.94
C ASP A 72 18.75 -22.49 16.93
N LEU A 73 17.72 -22.65 16.12
CA LEU A 73 17.02 -23.93 16.03
C LEU A 73 17.82 -24.99 15.28
N ASN A 74 18.87 -24.61 14.54
CA ASN A 74 19.80 -25.54 13.89
C ASN A 74 19.12 -26.68 13.08
N GLY A 75 18.02 -26.36 12.40
CA GLY A 75 17.21 -27.28 11.60
C GLY A 75 16.08 -27.98 12.36
N HIS A 76 16.00 -27.82 13.68
CA HIS A 76 14.99 -28.46 14.53
C HIS A 76 13.65 -27.71 14.56
N THR A 77 12.64 -28.40 15.07
CA THR A 77 11.26 -27.94 15.15
C THR A 77 10.83 -27.71 16.60
N ILE A 78 10.24 -26.55 16.87
CA ILE A 78 9.44 -26.30 18.06
C ILE A 78 7.97 -26.45 17.67
N THR A 79 7.26 -27.40 18.28
CA THR A 79 5.80 -27.56 18.17
C THR A 79 5.14 -26.97 19.42
N PHE A 80 4.16 -26.09 19.25
CA PHE A 80 3.52 -25.40 20.39
C PHE A 80 2.00 -25.50 20.36
N GLY A 81 1.36 -25.31 21.52
CA GLY A 81 -0.09 -25.30 21.68
C GLY A 81 -0.81 -26.60 21.35
N THR A 82 -0.17 -27.76 21.56
CA THR A 82 -0.78 -29.08 21.29
C THR A 82 -2.02 -29.37 22.15
N ALA A 83 -2.32 -28.54 23.16
CA ALA A 83 -3.51 -28.64 23.98
C ALA A 83 -4.60 -27.59 23.65
N ASP A 84 -4.53 -26.91 22.51
CA ASP A 84 -5.57 -26.00 22.02
C ASP A 84 -5.98 -24.89 22.99
N ARG A 85 -4.98 -24.31 23.67
CA ARG A 85 -5.20 -23.16 24.55
C ARG A 85 -5.18 -21.86 23.73
N ASN A 86 -5.99 -20.89 24.14
CA ASN A 86 -5.95 -19.54 23.57
C ASN A 86 -4.67 -18.83 23.98
N GLY A 87 -4.17 -17.93 23.12
CA GLY A 87 -3.01 -17.07 23.40
C GLY A 87 -1.67 -17.80 23.52
N THR A 88 -1.56 -19.00 22.95
CA THR A 88 -0.33 -19.81 22.98
C THR A 88 0.71 -19.31 21.98
N ILE A 89 1.98 -19.28 22.39
CA ILE A 89 3.06 -18.71 21.59
C ILE A 89 4.21 -19.72 21.44
N GLY A 90 4.77 -19.89 20.25
CA GLY A 90 5.95 -20.73 20.08
C GLY A 90 7.14 -20.18 20.88
N ILE A 91 7.59 -18.98 20.53
CA ILE A 91 8.62 -18.24 21.27
C ILE A 91 8.06 -16.90 21.68
N ASN A 92 8.02 -16.66 22.99
CA ASN A 92 7.62 -15.39 23.58
C ASN A 92 8.88 -14.64 24.05
N PRO A 93 9.37 -13.63 23.30
CA PRO A 93 10.55 -12.87 23.66
C PRO A 93 10.28 -11.84 24.76
N PHE A 94 9.57 -12.23 25.82
CA PHE A 94 9.15 -11.35 26.90
C PHE A 94 9.23 -12.00 28.28
N ARG A 95 9.52 -11.15 29.28
CA ARG A 95 9.51 -11.49 30.69
C ARG A 95 8.10 -11.49 31.27
N GLN A 96 7.35 -12.57 31.05
CA GLN A 96 6.12 -12.82 31.80
C GLN A 96 6.46 -13.41 33.18
N ARG A 97 5.90 -12.86 34.27
CA ARG A 97 6.25 -13.26 35.65
C ARG A 97 5.78 -14.68 36.04
N SER A 98 4.92 -15.34 35.24
CA SER A 98 4.52 -16.74 35.42
C SER A 98 3.72 -17.23 34.20
N ALA A 99 3.85 -18.51 33.82
CA ALA A 99 3.02 -19.12 32.79
C ALA A 99 1.57 -19.36 33.25
N THR A 100 1.31 -19.34 34.56
CA THR A 100 -0.05 -19.39 35.14
C THR A 100 -0.87 -18.12 34.91
N ALA A 101 -0.23 -17.00 34.55
CA ALA A 101 -0.91 -15.73 34.31
C ALA A 101 -1.69 -15.70 32.97
N LEU A 102 -1.55 -16.73 32.12
CA LEU A 102 -2.39 -16.94 30.92
C LEU A 102 -3.70 -17.67 31.26
N GLY A 103 -4.19 -17.53 32.49
CA GLY A 103 -5.49 -18.04 32.92
C GLY A 103 -6.62 -17.55 32.01
N SER A 104 -7.68 -18.35 31.93
CA SER A 104 -8.83 -18.33 30.99
C SER A 104 -9.47 -16.99 30.61
N ASP A 105 -9.12 -15.90 31.28
CA ASP A 105 -9.72 -14.58 31.13
C ASP A 105 -8.82 -13.57 30.38
N ASP A 106 -7.55 -13.89 30.09
CA ASP A 106 -6.65 -13.03 29.30
C ASP A 106 -6.81 -13.30 27.77
N GLN A 107 -8.06 -13.47 27.33
CA GLN A 107 -8.44 -13.70 25.92
C GLN A 107 -8.14 -12.52 25.00
N ASN A 108 -7.85 -11.36 25.59
CA ASN A 108 -7.15 -10.33 24.88
C ASN A 108 -5.71 -10.43 25.35
N PHE A 109 -4.77 -10.61 24.44
CA PHE A 109 -3.36 -10.39 24.69
C PHE A 109 -3.02 -9.03 25.41
N SER A 110 -4.00 -8.18 25.72
CA SER A 110 -3.96 -6.76 26.04
C SER A 110 -3.74 -6.35 27.50
N ARG A 111 -3.84 -7.18 28.56
CA ARG A 111 -4.20 -6.58 29.88
C ARG A 111 -3.27 -6.65 31.07
N THR A 112 -2.18 -7.44 31.12
CA THR A 112 -1.66 -7.73 32.49
C THR A 112 -0.16 -7.68 32.78
N ALA A 113 0.69 -7.14 31.91
CA ALA A 113 2.13 -7.02 32.23
C ALA A 113 2.75 -5.64 31.94
N SER A 114 2.26 -4.59 32.58
CA SER A 114 3.01 -3.33 32.67
C SER A 114 4.25 -3.54 33.56
N GLY A 115 5.44 -3.61 32.96
CA GLY A 115 6.72 -3.46 33.68
C GLY A 115 7.71 -4.63 33.67
N GLY A 116 7.62 -5.57 32.72
CA GLY A 116 8.68 -6.56 32.51
C GLY A 116 9.80 -6.00 31.63
N SER A 117 11.00 -5.78 32.17
CA SER A 117 12.21 -5.58 31.35
C SER A 117 12.86 -6.95 31.07
N GLY A 118 13.10 -7.26 29.80
CA GLY A 118 13.76 -8.48 29.33
C GLY A 118 13.32 -8.88 27.91
N GLY A 119 14.13 -9.68 27.21
CA GLY A 119 13.84 -10.17 25.86
C GLY A 119 14.19 -9.20 24.73
N SER A 120 14.80 -8.05 25.03
CA SER A 120 15.20 -7.07 24.02
C SER A 120 16.31 -7.63 23.13
N ASN A 121 16.27 -7.33 21.83
CA ASN A 121 17.26 -7.78 20.84
C ASN A 121 17.34 -9.32 20.73
N THR A 122 16.22 -10.02 20.95
CA THR A 122 16.17 -11.47 20.76
C THR A 122 16.35 -11.81 19.29
N THR A 123 17.19 -12.79 18.98
CA THR A 123 17.38 -13.33 17.63
C THR A 123 16.89 -14.77 17.57
N ILE A 124 16.08 -15.11 16.57
CA ILE A 124 15.51 -16.45 16.35
C ILE A 124 15.86 -16.87 14.93
N LYS A 125 16.50 -18.03 14.74
CA LYS A 125 16.96 -18.43 13.41
C LYS A 125 17.05 -19.93 13.15
N ASN A 126 17.12 -20.28 11.87
CA ASN A 126 17.51 -21.58 11.32
C ASN A 126 16.63 -22.76 11.78
N GLY A 127 15.31 -22.69 11.68
CA GLY A 127 14.48 -23.86 11.99
C GLY A 127 13.00 -23.61 11.82
N ARG A 128 12.19 -24.38 12.55
CA ARG A 128 10.74 -24.39 12.38
C ARG A 128 10.03 -24.11 13.70
N ILE A 129 8.98 -23.29 13.67
CA ILE A 129 8.06 -23.12 14.80
C ILE A 129 6.65 -23.38 14.27
N VAL A 130 6.06 -24.49 14.68
CA VAL A 130 4.84 -25.05 14.10
C VAL A 130 3.74 -25.13 15.14
N TRP A 131 2.56 -24.65 14.77
CA TRP A 131 1.34 -24.82 15.55
C TRP A 131 0.89 -26.28 15.57
N GLY A 132 0.77 -26.84 16.78
CA GLY A 132 0.33 -28.23 16.99
C GLY A 132 -1.14 -28.37 17.38
N GLY A 133 -1.88 -27.27 17.49
CA GLY A 133 -3.30 -27.28 17.83
C GLY A 133 -4.23 -27.30 16.62
N THR A 134 -5.53 -27.39 16.89
CA THR A 134 -6.64 -27.36 15.93
C THR A 134 -7.61 -26.19 16.12
N ASN A 135 -7.75 -25.64 17.34
CA ASN A 135 -8.85 -24.72 17.70
C ASN A 135 -8.46 -23.54 18.61
N GLY A 136 -7.17 -23.33 18.90
CA GLY A 136 -6.74 -22.18 19.71
C GLY A 136 -7.08 -20.84 19.05
N THR A 137 -7.39 -19.80 19.83
CA THR A 137 -7.47 -18.42 19.34
C THR A 137 -6.20 -17.65 19.69
N TRP A 138 -5.87 -16.60 18.93
CA TRP A 138 -4.76 -15.71 19.25
C TRP A 138 -3.39 -16.41 19.34
N ALA A 139 -3.16 -17.46 18.55
CA ALA A 139 -1.89 -18.18 18.53
C ALA A 139 -0.81 -17.43 17.73
N ALA A 140 0.46 -17.51 18.17
CA ALA A 140 1.57 -16.95 17.41
C ALA A 140 2.84 -17.81 17.41
N SER A 141 3.54 -17.99 16.28
CA SER A 141 4.83 -18.69 16.29
C SER A 141 5.86 -17.88 17.08
N VAL A 142 5.89 -16.57 16.86
CA VAL A 142 6.66 -15.62 17.66
C VAL A 142 5.73 -14.49 18.08
N GLY A 143 5.65 -14.18 19.37
CA GLY A 143 4.82 -13.06 19.78
C GLY A 143 5.01 -12.57 21.21
N GLY A 144 4.60 -11.33 21.46
CA GLY A 144 4.84 -10.66 22.74
C GLY A 144 4.29 -9.23 22.79
N TYR A 145 4.35 -8.64 23.98
CA TYR A 145 3.77 -7.33 24.31
C TYR A 145 4.81 -6.42 24.93
N TYR A 146 5.40 -5.50 24.15
CA TYR A 146 6.31 -4.54 24.75
C TYR A 146 6.70 -3.35 23.85
N SER A 147 6.81 -2.17 24.44
CA SER A 147 7.39 -0.99 23.79
C SER A 147 8.93 -1.01 23.91
N GLY A 148 9.64 -1.09 22.79
CA GLY A 148 11.10 -0.90 22.73
C GLY A 148 11.96 -2.17 22.66
N SER A 149 11.36 -3.35 22.58
CA SER A 149 12.09 -4.58 22.22
C SER A 149 12.22 -4.68 20.70
N HIS A 150 13.39 -5.14 20.24
CA HIS A 150 13.63 -5.50 18.85
C HIS A 150 13.72 -7.02 18.74
N VAL A 151 13.01 -7.64 17.80
CA VAL A 151 13.10 -9.08 17.55
C VAL A 151 13.62 -9.30 16.13
N ASN A 152 14.68 -10.10 16.01
CA ASN A 152 15.27 -10.50 14.73
C ASN A 152 14.88 -11.96 14.43
N ILE A 153 14.27 -12.20 13.28
CA ILE A 153 13.83 -13.51 12.81
C ILE A 153 14.49 -13.74 11.46
N ASP A 154 15.25 -14.82 11.29
CA ASP A 154 15.98 -15.07 10.05
C ASP A 154 15.99 -16.56 9.69
N ASN A 155 15.74 -16.87 8.42
CA ASN A 155 15.79 -18.24 7.89
C ASN A 155 14.90 -19.20 8.71
N MET A 156 13.64 -18.81 8.91
CA MET A 156 12.66 -19.56 9.70
C MET A 156 11.50 -20.07 8.83
N TYR A 157 10.96 -21.21 9.22
CA TYR A 157 9.61 -21.62 8.84
C TYR A 157 8.67 -21.40 10.03
N LEU A 158 7.68 -20.53 9.88
CA LEU A 158 6.71 -20.20 10.91
C LEU A 158 5.33 -20.64 10.45
N GLU A 159 4.69 -21.49 11.23
CA GLU A 159 3.33 -21.95 10.96
C GLU A 159 2.43 -21.71 12.16
N THR A 160 1.28 -21.09 11.90
CA THR A 160 0.23 -20.82 12.88
C THR A 160 -1.15 -21.17 12.36
N GLY A 161 -2.11 -21.36 13.26
CA GLY A 161 -3.50 -21.62 12.90
C GLY A 161 -4.43 -21.20 14.03
N GLY A 162 -5.73 -21.28 13.75
CA GLY A 162 -6.78 -20.85 14.68
C GLY A 162 -7.31 -19.43 14.40
N GLN A 163 -8.32 -19.01 15.14
CA GLN A 163 -8.93 -17.68 15.01
C GLN A 163 -7.96 -16.60 15.49
N ASP A 164 -7.82 -15.49 14.76
CA ASP A 164 -6.92 -14.37 15.11
C ASP A 164 -5.44 -14.75 15.32
N ALA A 165 -4.97 -15.82 14.63
CA ALA A 165 -3.59 -16.25 14.69
C ALA A 165 -2.64 -15.40 13.81
N ALA A 166 -1.35 -15.41 14.13
CA ALA A 166 -0.31 -14.69 13.38
C ALA A 166 1.02 -15.44 13.44
N CYS A 167 1.78 -15.52 12.35
CA CYS A 167 3.14 -16.06 12.38
C CYS A 167 4.04 -15.25 13.33
N VAL A 168 3.94 -13.91 13.23
CA VAL A 168 4.63 -12.99 14.14
C VAL A 168 3.66 -11.93 14.64
N TYR A 169 3.51 -11.81 15.96
CA TYR A 169 2.72 -10.75 16.56
C TYR A 169 3.44 -10.06 17.73
N MET A 170 3.91 -8.85 17.49
CA MET A 170 4.59 -8.05 18.50
C MET A 170 3.83 -6.74 18.73
N LYS A 171 3.22 -6.55 19.90
CA LYS A 171 2.59 -5.26 20.20
C LYS A 171 3.63 -4.25 20.67
N TRP A 172 3.69 -3.10 20.01
CA TRP A 172 4.60 -1.96 20.29
C TRP A 172 6.10 -2.20 20.09
N ALA A 173 6.50 -3.32 19.47
CA ALA A 173 7.89 -3.72 19.33
C ALA A 173 8.33 -3.78 17.87
N ASP A 174 9.62 -3.55 17.62
CA ASP A 174 10.16 -3.60 16.27
C ASP A 174 10.43 -5.05 15.86
N ILE A 175 10.05 -5.39 14.64
CA ILE A 175 10.28 -6.71 14.03
C ILE A 175 11.24 -6.53 12.86
N ASN A 176 12.32 -7.30 12.87
CA ASN A 176 13.14 -7.54 11.70
C ASN A 176 12.96 -9.00 11.30
N ILE A 177 12.42 -9.26 10.11
CA ILE A 177 12.20 -10.61 9.59
C ILE A 177 12.75 -10.75 8.18
N TYR A 178 13.65 -11.71 8.04
CA TYR A 178 14.38 -11.97 6.81
C TYR A 178 14.24 -13.42 6.39
N ASN A 179 14.23 -13.65 5.08
CA ASN A 179 14.50 -14.98 4.50
C ASN A 179 13.56 -16.08 5.04
N SER A 180 12.37 -15.71 5.50
CA SER A 180 11.50 -16.61 6.27
C SER A 180 10.24 -16.96 5.49
N TYR A 181 9.72 -18.15 5.76
CA TYR A 181 8.50 -18.67 5.17
C TYR A 181 7.43 -18.73 6.26
N CYS A 182 6.39 -17.92 6.13
CA CYS A 182 5.30 -17.77 7.07
C CYS A 182 4.03 -18.40 6.50
N VAL A 183 3.39 -19.31 7.23
CA VAL A 183 2.10 -19.92 6.91
C VAL A 183 1.11 -19.64 8.03
N ASN A 184 0.12 -18.80 7.74
CA ASN A 184 -0.97 -18.49 8.67
C ASN A 184 -2.26 -19.17 8.22
N ASN A 185 -2.61 -20.26 8.88
CA ASN A 185 -3.81 -21.05 8.61
C ASN A 185 -5.06 -20.49 9.33
N SER A 186 -5.04 -19.23 9.77
CA SER A 186 -6.23 -18.59 10.33
C SER A 186 -7.33 -18.48 9.27
N THR A 187 -8.57 -18.76 9.67
CA THR A 187 -9.76 -18.75 8.81
C THR A 187 -10.87 -17.82 9.32
N SER A 188 -10.66 -17.17 10.46
CA SER A 188 -11.63 -16.26 11.08
C SER A 188 -10.93 -15.23 11.96
N THR A 189 -11.62 -14.11 12.21
CA THR A 189 -11.20 -13.03 13.11
C THR A 189 -12.41 -12.58 13.91
N GLU A 190 -12.24 -12.40 15.22
CA GLU A 190 -13.26 -11.83 16.10
C GLU A 190 -13.49 -10.35 15.78
N ASN A 191 -12.40 -9.62 15.53
CA ASN A 191 -12.44 -8.20 15.29
C ASN A 191 -11.46 -7.81 14.18
N ARG A 192 -11.99 -7.71 12.96
CA ARG A 192 -11.22 -7.23 11.81
C ARG A 192 -10.62 -5.84 12.01
N HIS A 193 -11.18 -4.97 12.86
CA HIS A 193 -10.62 -3.63 13.11
C HIS A 193 -9.34 -3.68 13.95
N ALA A 194 -9.02 -4.81 14.58
CA ALA A 194 -7.78 -5.00 15.30
C ALA A 194 -6.56 -5.13 14.37
N GLY A 195 -6.74 -5.18 13.05
CA GLY A 195 -5.66 -5.38 12.09
C GLY A 195 -5.07 -6.78 12.15
N PRO A 196 -5.84 -7.87 11.96
CA PRO A 196 -5.29 -9.22 11.90
C PRO A 196 -4.37 -9.36 10.68
N GLY A 197 -3.15 -9.86 10.91
CA GLY A 197 -2.16 -10.10 9.86
C GLY A 197 -1.21 -11.23 10.22
N ALA A 198 -0.63 -11.90 9.23
CA ALA A 198 0.37 -12.95 9.43
C ALA A 198 1.64 -12.41 10.11
N ILE A 199 2.03 -11.18 9.78
CA ILE A 199 3.02 -10.40 10.51
C ILE A 199 2.35 -9.13 10.98
N LYS A 200 2.33 -8.92 12.30
CA LYS A 200 1.65 -7.80 12.91
C LYS A 200 2.55 -7.13 13.95
N SER A 201 2.76 -5.83 13.79
CA SER A 201 3.27 -4.97 14.85
C SER A 201 2.70 -3.56 14.81
N GLU A 202 2.60 -2.94 15.99
CA GLU A 202 2.36 -1.50 16.13
C GLU A 202 3.69 -0.69 16.09
N GLY A 203 4.83 -1.36 16.19
CA GLY A 203 6.17 -0.82 15.95
C GLY A 203 6.63 -0.96 14.50
N THR A 204 7.90 -0.69 14.24
CA THR A 204 8.52 -0.78 12.92
C THR A 204 8.63 -2.24 12.48
N VAL A 205 8.30 -2.53 11.22
CA VAL A 205 8.53 -3.83 10.61
C VAL A 205 9.51 -3.68 9.46
N VAL A 206 10.66 -4.33 9.56
CA VAL A 206 11.58 -4.58 8.44
C VAL A 206 11.35 -6.01 7.99
N ALA A 207 10.60 -6.18 6.90
CA ALA A 207 10.31 -7.47 6.29
C ALA A 207 10.96 -7.55 4.91
N GLU A 208 11.99 -8.39 4.78
CA GLU A 208 12.67 -8.57 3.51
C GLU A 208 12.82 -10.05 3.14
N ASN A 209 12.57 -10.40 1.88
CA ASN A 209 12.89 -11.73 1.37
C ASN A 209 12.01 -12.84 1.94
N ASN A 210 10.79 -12.52 2.35
CA ASN A 210 9.89 -13.47 2.97
C ASN A 210 8.87 -14.01 1.96
N ILE A 211 8.42 -15.24 2.21
CA ILE A 211 7.19 -15.78 1.63
C ILE A 211 6.15 -15.81 2.75
N ILE A 212 5.01 -15.17 2.55
CA ILE A 212 3.94 -15.07 3.55
C ILE A 212 2.65 -15.57 2.90
N ILE A 213 2.09 -16.65 3.44
CA ILE A 213 0.90 -17.31 2.91
C ILE A 213 -0.19 -17.35 3.98
N GLY A 214 -1.43 -17.09 3.58
CA GLY A 214 -2.60 -17.16 4.44
C GLY A 214 -2.75 -15.98 5.40
N GLY A 215 -3.64 -16.12 6.37
CA GLY A 215 -4.07 -15.05 7.27
C GLY A 215 -4.99 -14.02 6.61
N ASN A 216 -5.60 -13.14 7.41
CA ASN A 216 -6.49 -12.12 6.86
C ASN A 216 -5.75 -11.04 6.07
N SER A 217 -4.64 -10.53 6.63
CA SER A 217 -3.71 -9.61 5.97
C SER A 217 -2.32 -10.25 5.97
N ALA A 218 -1.43 -9.87 5.04
CA ALA A 218 -0.05 -10.37 5.12
C ALA A 218 0.74 -9.59 6.18
N ILE A 219 0.86 -8.26 6.03
CA ILE A 219 1.64 -7.40 6.94
C ILE A 219 0.79 -6.23 7.45
N VAL A 220 0.77 -6.06 8.77
CA VAL A 220 0.25 -4.89 9.48
C VAL A 220 1.39 -4.32 10.32
N CYS A 221 1.76 -3.06 10.09
CA CYS A 221 2.96 -2.47 10.68
C CYS A 221 2.73 -1.04 11.19
N GLY A 222 3.66 -0.52 11.99
CA GLY A 222 3.76 0.88 12.34
C GLY A 222 4.51 1.73 11.30
N GLY A 223 4.76 3.00 11.63
CA GLY A 223 5.56 3.92 10.82
C GLY A 223 7.03 3.50 10.68
N GLY A 224 7.74 4.06 9.70
CA GLY A 224 9.16 3.77 9.42
C GLY A 224 9.46 2.38 8.86
N SER A 225 8.42 1.56 8.66
CA SER A 225 8.53 0.17 8.21
C SER A 225 9.08 0.06 6.78
N ARG A 226 9.77 -1.06 6.51
CA ARG A 226 10.36 -1.40 5.22
C ARG A 226 9.89 -2.78 4.80
N ILE A 227 9.17 -2.87 3.69
CA ILE A 227 8.54 -4.09 3.22
C ILE A 227 9.05 -4.32 1.81
N ASN A 228 10.15 -5.05 1.69
CA ASN A 228 10.88 -5.15 0.43
C ASN A 228 10.98 -6.59 -0.05
N ASN A 229 10.76 -6.80 -1.35
CA ASN A 229 11.10 -8.05 -2.01
C ASN A 229 10.44 -9.31 -1.40
N ASN A 230 9.21 -9.17 -0.90
CA ASN A 230 8.43 -10.28 -0.32
C ASN A 230 7.45 -10.87 -1.34
N VAL A 231 7.03 -12.12 -1.12
CA VAL A 231 5.80 -12.69 -1.71
C VAL A 231 4.71 -12.69 -0.65
N LEU A 232 3.62 -11.96 -0.90
CA LEU A 232 2.48 -11.80 -0.01
C LEU A 232 1.25 -12.46 -0.63
N ARG A 233 0.88 -13.64 -0.15
CA ARG A 233 -0.20 -14.48 -0.64
C ARG A 233 -1.19 -14.81 0.48
N HIS A 234 -1.74 -13.77 1.11
CA HIS A 234 -2.74 -13.92 2.16
C HIS A 234 -4.09 -14.38 1.59
N SER A 235 -4.98 -14.83 2.48
CA SER A 235 -6.31 -15.31 2.14
C SER A 235 -7.32 -14.67 3.09
N SER A 236 -7.70 -13.44 2.77
CA SER A 236 -8.70 -12.66 3.48
C SER A 236 -9.99 -13.46 3.66
N PHE A 237 -10.55 -13.44 4.85
CA PHE A 237 -11.84 -14.07 5.19
C PHE A 237 -12.79 -13.08 5.88
N ALA A 238 -12.30 -11.88 6.19
CA ALA A 238 -13.07 -10.75 6.69
C ALA A 238 -12.60 -9.47 6.00
N THR A 239 -13.39 -8.40 6.07
CA THR A 239 -13.02 -7.12 5.44
C THR A 239 -11.68 -6.61 5.95
N ASN A 240 -10.98 -5.86 5.09
CA ASN A 240 -9.66 -5.27 5.32
C ASN A 240 -8.50 -6.27 5.27
N GLY A 241 -8.63 -7.38 4.53
CA GLY A 241 -7.50 -8.24 4.24
C GLY A 241 -6.60 -7.69 3.14
N TYR A 242 -5.60 -6.90 3.52
CA TYR A 242 -4.62 -6.29 2.63
C TYR A 242 -3.26 -7.00 2.70
N GLY A 243 -2.51 -6.99 1.60
CA GLY A 243 -1.13 -7.44 1.61
C GLY A 243 -0.27 -6.56 2.53
N VAL A 244 -0.47 -5.25 2.44
CA VAL A 244 0.12 -4.27 3.37
C VAL A 244 -0.97 -3.35 3.88
N TRP A 245 -1.21 -3.36 5.20
CA TRP A 245 -2.18 -2.50 5.85
C TRP A 245 -1.48 -1.43 6.69
N LEU A 246 -1.62 -0.17 6.28
CA LEU A 246 -1.16 1.00 7.01
C LEU A 246 -2.33 1.76 7.63
N TYR A 247 -2.23 2.10 8.91
CA TYR A 247 -3.26 2.88 9.63
C TYR A 247 -2.61 4.02 10.41
N ARG A 248 -2.73 5.26 9.90
CA ARG A 248 -2.12 6.46 10.50
C ARG A 248 -0.60 6.34 10.69
N ASN A 249 0.07 5.67 9.76
CA ASN A 249 1.52 5.49 9.80
C ASN A 249 2.23 6.64 9.09
N THR A 250 3.55 6.72 9.27
CA THR A 250 4.39 7.65 8.50
C THR A 250 5.62 6.95 7.96
N GLY A 251 6.16 7.39 6.81
CA GLY A 251 7.50 6.96 6.38
C GLY A 251 7.66 5.48 5.98
N VAL A 252 6.56 4.76 5.73
CA VAL A 252 6.61 3.35 5.28
C VAL A 252 7.02 3.23 3.82
N VAL A 253 7.95 2.32 3.54
CA VAL A 253 8.45 1.99 2.19
C VAL A 253 8.06 0.55 1.85
N SER A 254 7.41 0.34 0.71
CA SER A 254 7.02 -0.98 0.21
C SER A 254 7.43 -1.18 -1.25
N ASN A 255 8.55 -1.86 -1.50
CA ASN A 255 9.12 -1.95 -2.85
C ASN A 255 9.40 -3.38 -3.30
N ASN A 256 9.30 -3.62 -4.61
CA ASN A 256 9.68 -4.89 -5.24
C ASN A 256 8.95 -6.14 -4.69
N ASN A 257 7.73 -5.99 -4.17
CA ASN A 257 6.95 -7.12 -3.66
C ASN A 257 6.08 -7.74 -4.76
N ILE A 258 5.82 -9.05 -4.65
CA ILE A 258 4.67 -9.69 -5.29
C ILE A 258 3.56 -9.75 -4.25
N ILE A 259 2.47 -9.03 -4.48
CA ILE A 259 1.28 -9.03 -3.63
C ILE A 259 0.15 -9.68 -4.42
N ALA A 260 -0.05 -10.98 -4.20
CA ALA A 260 -0.99 -11.81 -4.94
C ALA A 260 -1.79 -12.70 -3.98
N PRO A 261 -2.69 -12.12 -3.17
CA PRO A 261 -3.59 -12.89 -2.33
C PRO A 261 -4.37 -13.94 -3.13
N SER A 262 -4.65 -15.09 -2.52
CA SER A 262 -5.63 -16.05 -3.05
C SER A 262 -7.08 -15.62 -2.74
N ASN A 263 -7.23 -14.62 -1.88
CA ASN A 263 -8.43 -13.84 -1.64
C ASN A 263 -8.07 -12.55 -0.91
N GLY A 264 -8.34 -11.37 -1.43
CA GLY A 264 -8.10 -10.11 -0.74
C GLY A 264 -7.60 -8.97 -1.62
N ARG A 265 -6.84 -8.06 -1.00
CA ARG A 265 -6.52 -6.73 -1.53
C ARG A 265 -5.01 -6.46 -1.50
N GLY A 266 -4.59 -5.40 -2.19
CA GLY A 266 -3.19 -5.01 -2.28
C GLY A 266 -2.75 -4.16 -1.10
N ILE A 267 -2.43 -2.88 -1.34
CA ILE A 267 -1.90 -1.96 -0.31
C ILE A 267 -2.99 -0.98 0.15
N LEU A 268 -3.13 -0.79 1.46
CA LEU A 268 -4.01 0.22 2.05
C LEU A 268 -3.20 1.31 2.75
N TYR A 269 -3.41 2.55 2.31
CA TYR A 269 -3.02 3.78 3.00
C TYR A 269 -4.25 4.36 3.69
N ASN A 270 -4.39 4.09 4.99
CA ASN A 270 -5.54 4.50 5.78
C ASN A 270 -5.16 5.64 6.73
N ALA A 271 -5.23 6.88 6.25
CA ALA A 271 -4.54 8.04 6.84
C ALA A 271 -3.01 7.86 6.88
N GLY A 272 -2.30 8.88 7.38
CA GLY A 272 -0.84 8.88 7.48
C GLY A 272 -0.16 9.72 6.40
N GLU A 273 1.18 9.72 6.38
CA GLU A 273 1.93 10.53 5.43
C GLU A 273 3.31 9.98 5.05
N ASP A 274 3.87 10.51 3.96
CA ASP A 274 5.24 10.26 3.52
C ASP A 274 5.54 8.77 3.24
N HIS A 275 4.59 8.09 2.60
CA HIS A 275 4.76 6.70 2.20
C HIS A 275 5.27 6.58 0.77
N THR A 276 6.04 5.51 0.51
CA THR A 276 6.50 5.17 -0.83
C THR A 276 6.17 3.72 -1.15
N ALA A 277 5.62 3.45 -2.32
CA ALA A 277 5.58 2.11 -2.88
C ALA A 277 5.95 2.10 -4.35
N SER A 278 6.93 1.28 -4.71
CA SER A 278 7.40 1.19 -6.09
C SER A 278 7.81 -0.20 -6.53
N GLU A 279 7.70 -0.45 -7.84
CA GLU A 279 8.17 -1.69 -8.47
C GLU A 279 7.47 -2.95 -7.93
N ASN A 280 6.27 -2.82 -7.35
CA ASN A 280 5.48 -3.96 -6.90
C ASN A 280 4.66 -4.55 -8.06
N LEU A 281 4.50 -5.87 -8.07
CA LEU A 281 3.45 -6.56 -8.81
C LEU A 281 2.30 -6.84 -7.83
N ILE A 282 1.11 -6.31 -8.11
CA ILE A 282 -0.05 -6.42 -7.24
C ILE A 282 -1.21 -7.03 -8.03
N VAL A 283 -1.68 -8.20 -7.64
CA VAL A 283 -2.79 -8.92 -8.27
C VAL A 283 -3.86 -9.19 -7.22
N VAL A 284 -5.07 -8.67 -7.41
CA VAL A 284 -6.13 -8.73 -6.41
C VAL A 284 -7.41 -9.32 -6.96
N HIS A 285 -8.07 -10.10 -6.12
CA HIS A 285 -9.44 -10.57 -6.30
C HIS A 285 -9.99 -10.95 -4.92
N GLU A 286 -11.27 -10.70 -4.68
CA GLU A 286 -11.90 -11.03 -3.40
C GLU A 286 -13.29 -11.60 -3.65
N ARG A 287 -13.56 -12.76 -3.05
CA ARG A 287 -14.88 -13.38 -2.95
C ARG A 287 -15.75 -12.58 -1.97
N PRO A 288 -17.08 -12.62 -2.14
CA PRO A 288 -18.00 -12.06 -1.16
C PRO A 288 -17.68 -12.52 0.27
N ASN A 289 -17.72 -11.60 1.22
CA ASN A 289 -17.57 -11.93 2.64
C ASN A 289 -18.90 -11.71 3.40
N SER A 290 -18.95 -12.12 4.67
CA SER A 290 -20.16 -12.05 5.48
C SER A 290 -20.62 -10.62 5.81
N GLU A 291 -19.74 -9.62 5.67
CA GLU A 291 -20.02 -8.25 6.09
C GLU A 291 -20.60 -7.39 4.97
N TYR A 292 -20.01 -7.46 3.78
CA TYR A 292 -20.42 -6.63 2.63
C TYR A 292 -20.94 -7.45 1.45
N GLY A 293 -20.91 -8.78 1.51
CA GLY A 293 -21.37 -9.64 0.43
C GLY A 293 -20.68 -9.28 -0.89
N SER A 294 -21.48 -9.11 -1.94
CA SER A 294 -21.03 -8.72 -3.29
C SER A 294 -20.59 -7.25 -3.41
N GLY A 295 -20.91 -6.40 -2.43
CA GLY A 295 -20.65 -4.95 -2.48
C GLY A 295 -19.19 -4.55 -2.24
N LEU A 296 -18.28 -5.52 -2.10
CA LEU A 296 -16.85 -5.23 -1.96
C LEU A 296 -16.24 -4.79 -3.30
N ASN A 297 -15.19 -3.98 -3.18
CA ASN A 297 -14.37 -3.55 -4.30
C ASN A 297 -12.89 -3.67 -3.89
N PRO A 298 -12.30 -4.88 -3.93
CA PRO A 298 -10.88 -5.11 -3.68
C PRO A 298 -10.01 -4.27 -4.62
N PRO A 299 -9.20 -3.34 -4.06
CA PRO A 299 -8.29 -2.55 -4.86
C PRO A 299 -6.85 -3.07 -4.79
N ALA A 300 -6.07 -2.90 -5.87
CA ALA A 300 -4.62 -3.12 -5.81
C ALA A 300 -3.94 -2.05 -4.92
N VAL A 301 -4.43 -0.81 -4.96
CA VAL A 301 -4.07 0.24 -3.99
C VAL A 301 -5.29 1.02 -3.55
N ARG A 302 -5.43 1.24 -2.24
CA ARG A 302 -6.41 2.17 -1.65
C ARG A 302 -5.73 3.30 -0.89
N ILE A 303 -6.09 4.54 -1.18
CA ILE A 303 -5.64 5.73 -0.46
C ILE A 303 -6.87 6.45 0.08
N ARG A 304 -6.96 6.68 1.40
CA ARG A 304 -8.12 7.33 2.04
C ARG A 304 -7.79 7.98 3.39
N TYR A 305 -8.74 8.68 3.98
CA TYR A 305 -8.67 9.31 5.31
C TYR A 305 -7.50 10.27 5.48
N ASN A 306 -7.29 11.16 4.51
CA ASN A 306 -6.18 12.13 4.51
C ASN A 306 -4.79 11.48 4.51
N ALA A 307 -4.64 10.32 3.85
CA ALA A 307 -3.31 9.81 3.52
C ALA A 307 -2.63 10.78 2.54
N ASN A 308 -1.49 11.36 2.94
CA ASN A 308 -0.88 12.50 2.26
C ASN A 308 0.57 12.21 1.86
N ASN A 309 1.11 12.97 0.89
CA ASN A 309 2.47 12.81 0.38
C ASN A 309 2.82 11.35 0.01
N ILE A 310 1.85 10.57 -0.49
CA ILE A 310 2.08 9.18 -0.90
C ILE A 310 2.72 9.17 -2.29
N SER A 311 3.88 8.52 -2.44
CA SER A 311 4.52 8.28 -3.74
C SER A 311 4.28 6.84 -4.17
N PHE A 312 3.44 6.64 -5.18
CA PHE A 312 3.10 5.32 -5.72
C PHE A 312 3.49 5.24 -7.19
N PHE A 313 4.58 4.52 -7.52
CA PHE A 313 5.14 4.57 -8.88
C PHE A 313 5.80 3.30 -9.40
N ASN A 314 5.85 3.13 -10.73
CA ASN A 314 6.43 1.94 -11.39
C ASN A 314 5.81 0.61 -10.90
N ASN A 315 4.57 0.62 -10.40
CA ASN A 315 3.88 -0.61 -9.98
C ASN A 315 3.07 -1.19 -11.15
N LYS A 316 2.96 -2.51 -11.19
CA LYS A 316 2.09 -3.27 -12.09
C LYS A 316 0.92 -3.82 -11.29
N CYS A 317 -0.29 -3.40 -11.59
CA CYS A 317 -1.49 -3.66 -10.80
C CYS A 317 -2.55 -4.36 -11.66
N LEU A 318 -3.10 -5.48 -11.19
CA LEU A 318 -4.19 -6.21 -11.81
C LEU A 318 -5.31 -6.45 -10.79
N ALA A 319 -6.51 -5.96 -11.09
CA ALA A 319 -7.71 -6.33 -10.36
C ALA A 319 -8.60 -7.24 -11.19
N ILE A 320 -9.08 -8.33 -10.60
CA ILE A 320 -9.96 -9.29 -11.27
C ILE A 320 -11.29 -9.34 -10.53
N ALA A 321 -12.37 -9.07 -11.26
CA ALA A 321 -13.76 -9.15 -10.82
C ALA A 321 -14.49 -10.18 -11.69
N GLY A 322 -15.58 -10.77 -11.20
CA GLY A 322 -16.24 -11.83 -11.96
C GLY A 322 -17.20 -12.74 -11.22
N GLU A 323 -17.48 -13.89 -11.83
CA GLU A 323 -18.25 -14.96 -11.21
C GLU A 323 -17.56 -15.47 -9.95
N GLY A 324 -18.31 -15.64 -8.86
CA GLY A 324 -17.76 -15.98 -7.54
C GLY A 324 -16.91 -14.90 -6.87
N LEU A 325 -16.59 -13.81 -7.57
CA LEU A 325 -15.84 -12.65 -7.07
C LEU A 325 -16.77 -11.45 -6.85
N THR A 326 -16.23 -10.43 -6.20
CA THR A 326 -16.83 -9.10 -6.05
C THR A 326 -16.37 -8.17 -7.18
N ALA A 327 -16.59 -6.86 -7.04
CA ALA A 327 -16.01 -5.88 -7.97
C ALA A 327 -14.46 -5.84 -7.84
N GLY A 328 -13.78 -4.98 -8.58
CA GLY A 328 -12.33 -4.82 -8.46
C GLY A 328 -11.85 -3.49 -9.02
N SER A 329 -10.79 -2.93 -8.42
CA SER A 329 -10.17 -1.70 -8.89
C SER A 329 -8.65 -1.78 -8.94
N GLY A 330 -8.03 -1.25 -9.99
CA GLY A 330 -6.58 -1.05 -10.00
C GLY A 330 -6.18 -0.06 -8.90
N ALA A 331 -6.64 1.18 -9.02
CA ALA A 331 -6.49 2.20 -7.97
C ALA A 331 -7.85 2.59 -7.38
N TYR A 332 -7.90 2.86 -6.08
CA TYR A 332 -9.07 3.38 -5.37
C TYR A 332 -8.66 4.54 -4.47
N LEU A 333 -9.00 5.75 -4.90
CA LEU A 333 -8.65 6.99 -4.21
C LEU A 333 -9.90 7.60 -3.58
N SER A 334 -9.90 7.72 -2.26
CA SER A 334 -10.95 8.38 -1.49
C SER A 334 -10.43 9.72 -1.01
N ASP A 335 -10.98 10.80 -1.55
CA ASP A 335 -10.71 12.18 -1.20
C ASP A 335 -11.37 12.55 0.13
N ASP A 336 -10.57 13.05 1.07
CA ASP A 336 -11.01 13.64 2.35
C ASP A 336 -10.59 15.13 2.49
N GLY A 337 -10.13 15.73 1.40
CA GLY A 337 -9.70 17.12 1.27
C GLY A 337 -8.22 17.34 1.58
N GLY A 338 -7.50 18.01 0.67
CA GLY A 338 -6.12 18.43 0.92
C GLY A 338 -5.05 17.33 0.82
N MET A 339 -5.41 16.17 0.27
CA MET A 339 -4.47 15.12 -0.12
C MET A 339 -3.53 15.63 -1.23
N ARG A 340 -2.25 15.22 -1.19
CA ARG A 340 -1.19 15.63 -2.12
C ARG A 340 -0.31 14.43 -2.49
N ASN A 341 -0.96 13.40 -3.01
CA ASN A 341 -0.30 12.16 -3.40
C ASN A 341 0.25 12.28 -4.81
N HIS A 342 1.28 11.50 -5.13
CA HIS A 342 1.88 11.43 -6.45
C HIS A 342 1.85 9.98 -6.94
N ILE A 343 0.99 9.73 -7.93
CA ILE A 343 0.73 8.41 -8.50
C ILE A 343 1.17 8.46 -9.95
N TYR A 344 2.29 7.82 -10.28
CA TYR A 344 2.89 7.99 -11.60
C TYR A 344 3.64 6.78 -12.15
N ASN A 345 3.72 6.67 -13.47
CA ASN A 345 4.40 5.57 -14.17
C ASN A 345 3.93 4.17 -13.75
N ASN A 346 2.68 4.02 -13.30
CA ASN A 346 2.11 2.73 -12.96
C ASN A 346 1.33 2.16 -14.14
N GLU A 347 1.11 0.85 -14.11
CA GLU A 347 0.21 0.15 -15.01
C GLU A 347 -0.94 -0.47 -14.22
N PHE A 348 -2.13 0.10 -14.34
CA PHE A 348 -3.34 -0.39 -13.70
C PHE A 348 -4.23 -1.09 -14.73
N ARG A 349 -4.45 -2.39 -14.55
CA ARG A 349 -5.36 -3.21 -15.34
C ARG A 349 -6.50 -3.72 -14.46
N ALA A 350 -7.71 -3.76 -15.01
CA ALA A 350 -8.87 -4.32 -14.32
C ALA A 350 -9.75 -5.13 -15.27
N LEU A 351 -9.96 -6.41 -14.96
CA LEU A 351 -10.76 -7.33 -15.76
C LEU A 351 -12.03 -7.74 -15.05
N LEU A 352 -13.14 -7.68 -15.78
CA LEU A 352 -14.41 -8.31 -15.44
C LEU A 352 -14.55 -9.59 -16.26
N THR A 353 -14.69 -10.73 -15.59
CA THR A 353 -14.73 -12.06 -16.23
C THR A 353 -16.13 -12.65 -16.29
N MET A 354 -17.14 -11.77 -16.27
CA MET A 354 -18.55 -12.12 -16.42
C MET A 354 -19.28 -10.98 -17.14
N GLN A 355 -20.58 -11.15 -17.38
CA GLN A 355 -21.42 -10.07 -17.87
C GLN A 355 -21.51 -8.92 -16.85
N PRO A 356 -21.56 -7.66 -17.31
CA PRO A 356 -21.70 -6.49 -16.44
C PRO A 356 -22.83 -6.65 -15.43
N ASP A 357 -22.53 -6.34 -14.17
CA ASP A 357 -23.51 -6.25 -13.11
C ASP A 357 -23.32 -4.91 -12.37
N PRO A 358 -24.39 -4.19 -12.00
CA PRO A 358 -24.24 -2.92 -11.28
C PRO A 358 -23.48 -3.03 -9.95
N GLN A 359 -23.41 -4.21 -9.35
CA GLN A 359 -22.64 -4.55 -8.14
C GLN A 359 -21.30 -5.22 -8.43
N LYS A 360 -21.05 -5.70 -9.67
CA LYS A 360 -19.78 -6.34 -10.06
C LYS A 360 -19.22 -5.70 -11.30
N TYR A 361 -18.10 -5.04 -11.10
CA TYR A 361 -17.44 -4.23 -12.11
C TYR A 361 -15.94 -4.31 -11.95
N ALA A 362 -15.23 -3.93 -13.00
CA ALA A 362 -13.78 -3.80 -12.98
C ALA A 362 -13.40 -2.39 -13.41
N ASN A 363 -12.67 -1.66 -12.55
CA ASN A 363 -12.25 -0.29 -12.82
C ASN A 363 -10.72 -0.19 -12.88
N ALA A 364 -10.15 0.46 -13.89
CA ALA A 364 -8.71 0.76 -13.83
C ALA A 364 -8.42 1.72 -12.66
N ILE A 365 -9.26 2.75 -12.49
CA ILE A 365 -9.21 3.69 -11.36
C ILE A 365 -10.61 4.06 -10.86
N THR A 366 -10.76 4.09 -9.54
CA THR A 366 -11.95 4.57 -8.83
C THR A 366 -11.59 5.79 -7.99
N PHE A 367 -12.42 6.81 -8.10
CA PHE A 367 -12.42 7.99 -7.24
C PHE A 367 -13.67 7.98 -6.36
N GLU A 368 -13.50 8.45 -5.14
CA GLU A 368 -14.52 8.55 -4.11
C GLU A 368 -14.23 9.79 -3.27
N ARG A 369 -15.26 10.33 -2.63
CA ARG A 369 -15.18 11.41 -1.65
C ARG A 369 -15.78 10.85 -0.38
N GLN A 370 -15.08 11.10 0.70
CA GLN A 370 -15.53 10.71 2.02
C GLN A 370 -15.90 11.99 2.79
N GLY A 371 -17.20 12.10 3.10
CA GLY A 371 -17.75 13.22 3.85
C GLY A 371 -18.16 14.44 3.01
N THR A 372 -18.39 15.57 3.69
CA THR A 372 -18.97 16.80 3.13
C THR A 372 -17.93 17.90 2.87
N ALA A 373 -16.63 17.59 2.93
CA ALA A 373 -15.59 18.60 2.80
C ALA A 373 -15.48 19.08 1.35
N ASP A 374 -15.72 20.37 1.09
CA ASP A 374 -15.68 20.98 -0.26
C ASP A 374 -14.26 21.12 -0.84
N ASN A 375 -13.25 20.59 -0.16
CA ASN A 375 -11.86 20.69 -0.60
C ASN A 375 -11.54 19.54 -1.57
N PHE A 376 -11.00 19.88 -2.73
CA PHE A 376 -10.47 18.93 -3.70
C PHE A 376 -9.21 18.23 -3.17
N ALA A 377 -9.06 16.94 -3.47
CA ALA A 377 -7.75 16.28 -3.45
C ALA A 377 -6.86 16.95 -4.50
N ASN A 378 -5.64 17.32 -4.10
CA ASN A 378 -4.60 17.85 -4.99
C ASN A 378 -3.58 16.76 -5.34
N ASP A 379 -4.10 15.57 -5.66
CA ASP A 379 -3.28 14.43 -6.06
C ASP A 379 -2.78 14.64 -7.49
N ARG A 380 -1.50 14.36 -7.69
CA ARG A 380 -0.83 14.35 -9.00
C ARG A 380 -0.88 12.93 -9.56
N ILE A 381 -1.71 12.73 -10.57
CA ILE A 381 -1.89 11.43 -11.23
C ILE A 381 -1.40 11.56 -12.67
N GLU A 382 -0.18 11.09 -12.95
CA GLU A 382 0.47 11.37 -14.22
C GLU A 382 1.24 10.19 -14.82
N ASN A 383 1.30 10.10 -16.16
CA ASN A 383 2.09 9.08 -16.86
C ASN A 383 1.72 7.63 -16.50
N ASN A 384 0.49 7.35 -16.09
CA ASN A 384 0.03 6.00 -15.81
C ASN A 384 -0.64 5.39 -17.04
N TYR A 385 -0.65 4.06 -17.09
CA TYR A 385 -1.51 3.28 -17.96
C TYR A 385 -2.76 2.82 -17.19
N PHE A 386 -3.94 3.09 -17.73
CA PHE A 386 -5.23 2.65 -17.20
C PHE A 386 -5.95 1.79 -18.24
N GLY A 387 -5.98 0.48 -17.99
CA GLY A 387 -6.63 -0.51 -18.83
C GLY A 387 -7.82 -1.18 -18.13
N SER A 388 -8.97 -1.27 -18.78
CA SER A 388 -10.06 -2.14 -18.30
C SER A 388 -10.84 -2.75 -19.45
N ASN A 389 -11.60 -3.82 -19.21
CA ASN A 389 -12.61 -4.34 -20.14
C ASN A 389 -14.05 -3.98 -19.71
N ASN A 390 -14.22 -3.13 -18.69
CA ASN A 390 -15.53 -2.68 -18.22
C ASN A 390 -15.59 -1.16 -18.04
N TYR A 391 -14.94 -0.60 -17.01
CA TYR A 391 -14.85 0.85 -16.82
C TYR A 391 -13.38 1.27 -16.68
N ILE A 392 -12.94 2.29 -17.43
CA ILE A 392 -11.57 2.78 -17.25
C ILE A 392 -11.52 3.70 -16.02
N LEU A 393 -12.38 4.72 -15.97
CA LEU A 393 -12.46 5.66 -14.87
C LEU A 393 -13.84 5.62 -14.21
N ARG A 394 -13.85 5.56 -12.87
CA ARG A 394 -15.08 5.64 -12.08
C ARG A 394 -15.00 6.82 -11.11
N LEU A 395 -15.97 7.73 -11.18
CA LEU A 395 -16.01 8.95 -10.36
C LEU A 395 -16.82 8.83 -9.06
N THR A 396 -17.31 7.62 -8.77
CA THR A 396 -18.11 7.38 -7.58
C THR A 396 -17.76 6.03 -6.96
N GLY A 397 -17.32 6.04 -5.70
CA GLY A 397 -17.08 4.85 -4.90
C GLY A 397 -18.32 4.38 -4.14
N PHE A 398 -18.09 3.53 -3.15
CA PHE A 398 -19.11 3.07 -2.21
C PHE A 398 -19.57 4.17 -1.24
N ASP A 399 -18.67 5.10 -0.87
CA ASP A 399 -18.89 6.14 0.14
C ASP A 399 -19.28 7.52 -0.46
N GLY A 400 -19.20 7.72 -1.79
CA GLY A 400 -19.61 8.99 -2.41
C GLY A 400 -19.08 9.29 -3.82
N GLY A 401 -19.43 10.48 -4.36
CA GLY A 401 -18.90 11.06 -5.61
C GLY A 401 -17.47 11.58 -5.45
N CYS A 402 -16.84 12.26 -6.40
CA CYS A 402 -15.42 12.67 -6.25
C CYS A 402 -15.13 14.09 -6.74
N PHE A 403 -14.10 14.72 -6.17
CA PHE A 403 -13.58 16.03 -6.57
C PHE A 403 -12.08 15.92 -6.82
N GLN A 404 -11.71 15.47 -8.02
CA GLN A 404 -10.31 15.20 -8.36
C GLN A 404 -9.70 16.35 -9.16
N THR A 405 -8.49 16.79 -8.78
CA THR A 405 -7.67 17.68 -9.62
C THR A 405 -7.33 17.05 -10.98
N ALA A 406 -6.76 17.84 -11.88
CA ALA A 406 -6.37 17.34 -13.19
C ALA A 406 -5.43 16.11 -13.12
N ILE A 407 -5.70 15.11 -13.95
CA ILE A 407 -4.79 13.98 -14.24
C ILE A 407 -4.09 14.23 -15.58
N HIS A 408 -2.80 13.94 -15.68
CA HIS A 408 -1.96 14.39 -16.80
C HIS A 408 -1.26 13.25 -17.54
N ASN A 409 -1.25 13.30 -18.88
CA ASN A 409 -0.44 12.40 -19.72
C ASN A 409 -0.62 10.90 -19.39
N ASN A 410 -1.84 10.49 -19.05
CA ASN A 410 -2.15 9.09 -18.78
C ASN A 410 -2.62 8.41 -20.08
N ARG A 411 -2.28 7.14 -20.27
CA ARG A 411 -2.82 6.31 -21.35
C ARG A 411 -4.07 5.58 -20.86
N LEU A 412 -5.16 5.69 -21.62
CA LEU A 412 -6.42 5.02 -21.37
C LEU A 412 -6.66 3.98 -22.46
N GLU A 413 -6.93 2.73 -22.11
CA GLU A 413 -7.09 1.66 -23.10
C GLU A 413 -8.14 0.62 -22.70
N TRP A 414 -8.85 0.10 -23.71
CA TRP A 414 -9.63 -1.11 -23.54
C TRP A 414 -8.72 -2.33 -23.65
N ILE A 415 -8.81 -3.23 -22.68
CA ILE A 415 -8.03 -4.48 -22.65
C ILE A 415 -8.96 -5.69 -22.83
N ASN A 416 -8.37 -6.85 -23.09
CA ASN A 416 -9.05 -8.16 -23.12
C ASN A 416 -8.32 -9.14 -22.18
N GLY A 417 -8.92 -10.31 -21.95
CA GLY A 417 -8.36 -11.34 -21.07
C GLY A 417 -6.98 -11.85 -21.52
N ASP A 418 -6.83 -12.19 -22.81
CA ASP A 418 -5.62 -12.82 -23.34
C ASP A 418 -4.38 -11.91 -23.26
N ASP A 419 -4.49 -10.67 -23.73
CA ASP A 419 -3.41 -9.69 -23.69
C ASP A 419 -3.04 -9.35 -22.25
N THR A 420 -4.03 -9.33 -21.35
CA THR A 420 -3.79 -9.07 -19.92
C THR A 420 -3.11 -10.25 -19.25
N TYR A 421 -3.48 -11.48 -19.58
CA TYR A 421 -2.79 -12.65 -19.06
C TYR A 421 -1.34 -12.71 -19.56
N SER A 422 -1.10 -12.45 -20.86
CA SER A 422 0.26 -12.39 -21.41
C SER A 422 1.11 -11.33 -20.70
N TRP A 423 0.57 -10.11 -20.56
CA TRP A 423 1.23 -9.04 -19.80
C TRP A 423 1.54 -9.46 -18.36
N PHE A 424 0.59 -10.13 -17.69
CA PHE A 424 0.76 -10.56 -16.31
C PHE A 424 1.86 -11.63 -16.18
N VAL A 425 1.92 -12.58 -17.12
CA VAL A 425 3.00 -13.58 -17.18
C VAL A 425 4.36 -12.89 -17.33
N ASP A 426 4.48 -11.91 -18.23
CA ASP A 426 5.71 -11.12 -18.36
C ASP A 426 6.01 -10.36 -17.06
N ALA A 427 5.00 -9.75 -16.45
CA ALA A 427 5.14 -9.00 -15.20
C ALA A 427 5.61 -9.87 -14.01
N ILE A 428 5.09 -11.08 -13.85
CA ILE A 428 5.47 -11.97 -12.75
C ILE A 428 6.85 -12.59 -12.97
N GLU A 429 7.24 -12.84 -14.21
CA GLU A 429 8.61 -13.27 -14.52
C GLU A 429 9.61 -12.12 -14.36
N ASP A 430 9.24 -10.90 -14.81
CA ASP A 430 10.02 -9.67 -14.65
C ASP A 430 10.17 -9.21 -13.21
N ALA A 431 9.17 -9.51 -12.35
CA ALA A 431 9.19 -9.12 -10.94
C ALA A 431 10.53 -9.52 -10.33
N LYS A 432 11.42 -8.52 -10.22
CA LYS A 432 12.86 -8.74 -10.04
C LYS A 432 13.11 -9.22 -8.64
N TYR A 433 13.42 -10.50 -8.53
CA TYR A 433 14.12 -11.02 -7.36
C TYR A 433 15.61 -10.78 -7.58
N ASN A 434 16.08 -9.55 -7.38
CA ASN A 434 17.51 -9.22 -7.36
C ASN A 434 18.16 -9.78 -6.09
N TYR A 435 18.18 -11.10 -5.97
CA TYR A 435 18.65 -11.80 -4.78
C TYR A 435 19.99 -12.47 -4.97
N SER A 436 20.93 -12.09 -4.12
CA SER A 436 21.89 -13.03 -3.56
C SER A 436 21.20 -13.76 -2.40
N TYR A 437 20.48 -14.84 -2.68
CA TYR A 437 20.05 -15.75 -1.61
C TYR A 437 21.30 -16.27 -0.90
N PRO A 438 21.41 -16.12 0.43
CA PRO A 438 22.42 -16.85 1.17
C PRO A 438 22.25 -18.32 0.83
N ALA A 439 23.34 -19.02 0.49
CA ALA A 439 23.28 -20.46 0.25
C ALA A 439 22.74 -21.24 1.48
N SER A 440 22.70 -20.59 2.65
CA SER A 440 22.12 -21.09 3.89
C SER A 440 20.60 -20.93 4.01
N ASN A 441 19.92 -20.22 3.10
CA ASN A 441 18.47 -20.07 3.15
C ASN A 441 17.79 -21.40 2.79
N THR A 442 17.14 -22.00 3.78
CA THR A 442 16.55 -23.34 3.68
C THR A 442 15.12 -23.29 3.17
N TYR A 443 14.39 -22.20 3.43
CA TYR A 443 12.93 -22.15 3.23
C TYR A 443 12.52 -21.28 2.05
N VAL A 444 13.13 -20.11 1.88
CA VAL A 444 12.88 -19.23 0.73
C VAL A 444 13.93 -19.53 -0.33
N THR A 445 13.72 -20.65 -1.03
CA THR A 445 14.61 -21.11 -2.11
C THR A 445 14.14 -20.62 -3.48
N PRO A 446 15.03 -20.56 -4.49
CA PRO A 446 14.62 -20.27 -5.87
C PRO A 446 13.52 -21.22 -6.39
N GLN A 447 13.51 -22.49 -5.96
CA GLN A 447 12.46 -23.44 -6.34
C GLN A 447 11.13 -23.11 -5.66
N ALA A 448 11.14 -22.77 -4.36
CA ALA A 448 9.92 -22.36 -3.65
C ALA A 448 9.27 -21.15 -4.31
N LEU A 449 10.07 -20.17 -4.74
CA LEU A 449 9.58 -18.98 -5.45
C LEU A 449 9.02 -19.32 -6.82
N ARG A 450 9.69 -20.17 -7.60
CA ARG A 450 9.16 -20.65 -8.89
C ARG A 450 7.82 -21.34 -8.71
N ASN A 451 7.71 -22.25 -7.74
CA ASN A 451 6.46 -22.95 -7.45
C ASN A 451 5.33 -21.95 -7.14
N ILE A 452 5.59 -20.94 -6.29
CA ILE A 452 4.57 -19.94 -5.95
C ILE A 452 4.22 -19.07 -7.16
N LYS A 453 5.18 -18.66 -7.98
CA LYS A 453 4.89 -17.94 -9.22
C LYS A 453 4.02 -18.77 -10.16
N ASP A 454 4.30 -20.07 -10.29
CA ASP A 454 3.51 -20.99 -11.10
C ASP A 454 2.09 -21.17 -10.54
N GLU A 455 1.93 -21.27 -9.22
CA GLU A 455 0.62 -21.29 -8.56
C GLU A 455 -0.18 -20.01 -8.82
N ILE A 456 0.44 -18.83 -8.70
CA ILE A 456 -0.21 -17.55 -9.00
C ILE A 456 -0.60 -17.49 -10.48
N LYS A 457 0.27 -17.93 -11.40
CA LYS A 457 -0.04 -17.98 -12.84
C LYS A 457 -1.25 -18.86 -13.13
N ALA A 458 -1.27 -20.08 -12.58
CA ALA A 458 -2.37 -21.00 -12.76
C ALA A 458 -3.69 -20.44 -12.19
N GLU A 459 -3.64 -19.78 -11.02
CA GLU A 459 -4.81 -19.12 -10.43
C GLU A 459 -5.33 -18.00 -11.33
N VAL A 460 -4.48 -17.05 -11.73
CA VAL A 460 -4.88 -15.92 -12.60
C VAL A 460 -5.42 -16.42 -13.93
N GLN A 461 -4.79 -17.43 -14.54
CA GLN A 461 -5.30 -18.05 -15.76
C GLN A 461 -6.71 -18.61 -15.56
N SER A 462 -6.95 -19.30 -14.44
CA SER A 462 -8.27 -19.88 -14.14
C SER A 462 -9.34 -18.81 -13.93
N LEU A 463 -8.98 -17.66 -13.32
CA LEU A 463 -9.92 -16.56 -13.08
C LEU A 463 -10.28 -15.84 -14.39
N ILE A 464 -9.32 -15.70 -15.32
CA ILE A 464 -9.50 -15.01 -16.60
C ILE A 464 -10.17 -15.89 -17.66
N ALA A 465 -10.08 -17.22 -17.55
CA ALA A 465 -10.65 -18.15 -18.55
C ALA A 465 -12.17 -17.99 -18.80
N GLY A 466 -12.90 -17.31 -17.90
CA GLY A 466 -14.31 -16.97 -18.04
C GLY A 466 -14.60 -15.65 -18.75
N GLU A 467 -13.58 -14.90 -19.19
CA GLU A 467 -13.78 -13.59 -19.80
C GLU A 467 -14.66 -13.69 -21.05
N THR A 468 -15.77 -12.96 -21.01
CA THR A 468 -16.64 -12.75 -22.16
C THR A 468 -16.32 -11.40 -22.75
N ASP A 469 -16.22 -11.30 -24.08
CA ASP A 469 -16.14 -10.02 -24.77
C ASP A 469 -17.30 -9.13 -24.33
N ASN A 470 -16.97 -8.17 -23.48
CA ASN A 470 -17.95 -7.36 -22.80
C ASN A 470 -18.32 -6.19 -23.71
N ARG A 471 -19.58 -6.09 -24.12
CA ARG A 471 -20.02 -5.04 -25.06
C ARG A 471 -20.47 -3.76 -24.37
N ASP A 472 -20.72 -3.79 -23.07
CA ASP A 472 -21.08 -2.61 -22.29
C ASP A 472 -19.82 -2.03 -21.62
N ARG A 473 -18.97 -1.45 -22.46
CA ARG A 473 -17.75 -0.75 -22.06
C ARG A 473 -18.01 0.75 -22.03
N TYR A 474 -17.61 1.41 -20.95
CA TYR A 474 -17.75 2.87 -20.82
C TYR A 474 -16.48 3.48 -20.26
N THR A 475 -15.89 4.44 -20.97
CA THR A 475 -14.67 5.11 -20.53
C THR A 475 -14.87 5.72 -19.14
N PHE A 476 -16.06 6.29 -18.92
CA PHE A 476 -16.44 6.91 -17.66
C PHE A 476 -17.67 6.26 -17.05
N TYR A 477 -17.56 5.97 -15.76
CA TYR A 477 -18.71 5.68 -14.90
C TYR A 477 -18.90 6.81 -13.90
N THR A 478 -20.12 7.33 -13.84
CA THR A 478 -20.55 8.28 -12.81
C THR A 478 -21.85 7.75 -12.17
N GLY A 479 -21.85 7.42 -10.88
CA GLY A 479 -23.10 7.32 -10.11
C GLY A 479 -23.41 6.00 -9.41
N TYR A 480 -23.65 6.06 -8.10
CA TYR A 480 -24.72 5.32 -7.41
C TYR A 480 -25.36 6.22 -6.33
N TYR A 481 -25.01 7.51 -6.28
CA TYR A 481 -25.26 8.36 -5.12
C TYR A 481 -25.57 9.81 -5.50
N GLU A 482 -26.15 10.55 -4.55
CA GLU A 482 -26.64 11.93 -4.64
C GLU A 482 -25.52 12.99 -4.75
N TYR A 483 -24.32 12.59 -5.15
CA TYR A 483 -23.12 13.41 -5.06
C TYR A 483 -22.60 13.78 -6.44
N ASP A 484 -22.10 15.00 -6.53
CA ASP A 484 -21.44 15.51 -7.71
C ASP A 484 -20.08 14.82 -7.92
N GLY A 485 -19.70 14.69 -9.19
CA GLY A 485 -18.47 14.05 -9.64
C GLY A 485 -17.73 14.94 -10.64
N PHE A 486 -16.54 15.38 -10.28
CA PHE A 486 -15.70 16.26 -11.08
C PHE A 486 -14.33 15.62 -11.33
N ILE A 487 -13.92 15.61 -12.59
CA ILE A 487 -12.56 15.24 -12.98
C ILE A 487 -12.10 16.12 -14.13
N THR A 488 -10.81 16.44 -14.14
CA THR A 488 -10.15 17.08 -15.29
C THR A 488 -9.09 16.14 -15.85
N ILE A 489 -9.06 15.98 -17.18
CA ILE A 489 -8.17 15.06 -17.88
C ILE A 489 -7.39 15.84 -18.93
N ILE A 490 -6.08 15.84 -18.80
CA ILE A 490 -5.18 16.66 -19.62
C ILE A 490 -4.15 15.76 -20.30
N ASP A 491 -3.95 15.96 -21.61
CA ASP A 491 -2.97 15.23 -22.42
C ASP A 491 -3.16 13.70 -22.41
N ALA A 492 -4.39 13.21 -22.22
CA ALA A 492 -4.63 11.77 -22.22
C ALA A 492 -4.34 11.14 -23.59
N GLN A 493 -3.65 10.00 -23.57
CA GLN A 493 -3.41 9.17 -24.75
C GLN A 493 -4.48 8.10 -24.82
N LEU A 494 -5.29 8.08 -25.88
CA LEU A 494 -6.37 7.12 -26.04
C LEU A 494 -5.90 5.93 -26.86
N GLY A 495 -6.19 4.72 -26.39
CA GLY A 495 -6.09 3.50 -27.18
C GLY A 495 -7.07 3.51 -28.36
N PRO A 496 -6.90 2.59 -29.34
CA PRO A 496 -7.62 2.62 -30.63
C PRO A 496 -9.15 2.62 -30.51
N ASP A 497 -9.70 2.08 -29.43
CA ASP A 497 -11.15 1.93 -29.21
C ASP A 497 -11.68 2.77 -28.05
N VAL A 498 -10.84 3.63 -27.45
CA VAL A 498 -11.27 4.52 -26.36
C VAL A 498 -11.73 5.84 -26.94
N SER A 499 -12.97 6.23 -26.65
CA SER A 499 -13.48 7.57 -26.92
C SER A 499 -13.84 8.31 -25.63
N MET A 500 -13.92 9.64 -25.75
CA MET A 500 -14.32 10.57 -24.71
C MET A 500 -15.55 11.37 -25.16
N GLU A 501 -16.50 10.68 -25.78
CA GLU A 501 -17.75 11.28 -26.23
C GLU A 501 -18.85 11.09 -25.18
N PRO A 502 -19.95 11.85 -25.24
CA PRO A 502 -21.06 11.70 -24.29
C PRO A 502 -21.61 10.26 -24.19
N ALA A 503 -21.52 9.47 -25.26
CA ALA A 503 -21.96 8.07 -25.27
C ALA A 503 -21.08 7.14 -24.42
N ASP A 504 -19.84 7.54 -24.11
CA ASP A 504 -18.89 6.78 -23.29
C ASP A 504 -19.03 7.07 -21.80
N VAL A 505 -19.95 7.97 -21.43
CA VAL A 505 -20.26 8.31 -20.06
C VAL A 505 -21.49 7.54 -19.63
N TYR A 506 -21.28 6.47 -18.86
CA TYR A 506 -22.38 5.80 -18.18
C TYR A 506 -22.76 6.57 -16.92
N VAL A 507 -24.04 6.91 -16.83
CA VAL A 507 -24.60 7.52 -15.62
C VAL A 507 -25.73 6.64 -15.10
N ARG A 508 -25.60 6.20 -13.85
CA ARG A 508 -26.71 5.54 -13.17
C ARG A 508 -27.57 6.62 -12.50
N SER A 509 -28.88 6.60 -12.78
CA SER A 509 -29.91 7.51 -12.23
C SER A 509 -29.63 7.87 -10.76
N GLY A 510 -29.22 9.11 -10.50
CA GLY A 510 -28.91 9.63 -9.17
C GLY A 510 -29.40 11.07 -9.01
N SER A 511 -29.66 11.47 -7.78
CA SER A 511 -30.17 12.82 -7.42
C SER A 511 -29.08 13.90 -7.35
N GLY A 512 -27.82 13.57 -7.66
CA GLY A 512 -26.70 14.52 -7.65
C GLY A 512 -26.88 15.66 -8.64
N SER A 513 -26.45 16.86 -8.27
CA SER A 513 -26.68 18.13 -8.97
C SER A 513 -25.91 18.27 -10.27
N GLU A 514 -24.69 17.74 -10.36
CA GLU A 514 -23.81 17.98 -11.50
C GLU A 514 -22.68 16.93 -11.59
N ASN A 515 -22.47 16.34 -12.77
CA ASN A 515 -21.20 15.66 -13.08
C ASN A 515 -20.56 16.38 -14.26
N ASP A 516 -19.28 16.72 -14.11
CA ASP A 516 -18.52 17.49 -15.09
C ASP A 516 -17.14 16.86 -15.31
N ILE A 517 -16.99 16.24 -16.49
CA ILE A 517 -15.75 15.63 -16.95
C ILE A 517 -15.11 16.60 -17.95
N LYS A 518 -14.04 17.27 -17.53
CA LYS A 518 -13.32 18.25 -18.35
C LYS A 518 -12.17 17.57 -19.07
N ILE A 519 -12.08 17.80 -20.38
CA ILE A 519 -11.06 17.21 -21.23
C ILE A 519 -10.31 18.33 -21.91
N GLY A 520 -8.99 18.23 -21.92
CA GLY A 520 -8.12 19.25 -22.47
C GLY A 520 -6.69 18.80 -22.68
N HIS A 521 -5.82 19.78 -22.87
CA HIS A 521 -4.41 19.59 -23.18
C HIS A 521 -3.55 20.66 -22.51
N SER A 522 -2.25 20.39 -22.41
CA SER A 522 -1.27 21.33 -21.89
C SER A 522 -0.69 22.20 -23.01
N MET A 523 -0.47 23.47 -22.70
CA MET A 523 0.36 24.38 -23.50
C MET A 523 1.52 24.88 -22.66
N TYR A 524 2.74 24.55 -23.07
CA TYR A 524 3.96 25.08 -22.44
C TYR A 524 4.27 26.46 -23.01
N VAL A 525 4.47 27.44 -22.13
CA VAL A 525 4.64 28.85 -22.50
C VAL A 525 5.85 29.47 -21.83
N HIS A 526 6.50 30.39 -22.53
CA HIS A 526 7.53 31.27 -22.01
C HIS A 526 6.96 32.69 -21.94
N CYS A 527 6.60 33.13 -20.73
CA CYS A 527 5.93 34.40 -20.51
C CYS A 527 6.97 35.52 -20.42
N VAL A 528 6.86 36.51 -21.30
CA VAL A 528 7.75 37.66 -21.36
C VAL A 528 6.99 38.98 -21.32
N ASP A 529 7.65 40.03 -20.84
CA ASP A 529 7.16 41.41 -20.91
C ASP A 529 7.36 41.99 -22.33
N SER A 530 7.00 43.28 -22.51
CA SER A 530 7.19 43.99 -23.79
C SER A 530 8.63 44.07 -24.27
N LEU A 531 9.60 43.92 -23.37
CA LEU A 531 11.04 43.97 -23.68
C LEU A 531 11.63 42.57 -23.91
N GLY A 532 10.81 41.52 -23.81
CA GLY A 532 11.27 40.13 -23.92
C GLY A 532 11.90 39.59 -22.63
N ASN A 533 11.80 40.30 -21.50
CA ASN A 533 12.29 39.79 -20.23
C ASN A 533 11.30 38.75 -19.67
N PRO A 534 11.79 37.64 -19.08
CA PRO A 534 10.91 36.66 -18.47
C PRO A 534 10.09 37.23 -17.30
N ILE A 535 8.80 36.93 -17.27
CA ILE A 535 7.89 37.24 -16.16
C ILE A 535 7.95 36.10 -15.15
N LYS A 536 8.73 36.28 -14.08
CA LYS A 536 9.11 35.20 -13.15
C LYS A 536 8.22 35.14 -11.91
N ASN A 537 7.92 33.94 -11.42
CA ASN A 537 7.18 33.70 -10.16
C ASN A 537 5.86 34.48 -10.08
N LYS A 538 5.13 34.56 -11.20
CA LYS A 538 3.81 35.21 -11.28
C LYS A 538 2.73 34.18 -11.55
N THR A 539 1.59 34.36 -10.90
CA THR A 539 0.38 33.60 -11.20
C THR A 539 -0.17 34.02 -12.56
N ILE A 540 -0.41 33.04 -13.42
CA ILE A 540 -1.17 33.16 -14.66
C ILE A 540 -2.59 32.67 -14.39
N GLN A 541 -3.58 33.44 -14.83
CA GLN A 541 -4.98 33.00 -14.89
C GLN A 541 -5.31 32.68 -16.34
N VAL A 542 -5.86 31.50 -16.60
CA VAL A 542 -6.31 31.08 -17.93
C VAL A 542 -7.82 31.00 -17.92
N HIS A 543 -8.49 31.76 -18.79
CA HIS A 543 -9.93 31.77 -18.93
C HIS A 543 -10.36 31.17 -20.27
N ASP A 544 -11.42 30.37 -20.28
CA ASP A 544 -12.11 29.96 -21.51
C ASP A 544 -13.31 30.87 -21.85
N ASN A 545 -14.01 30.56 -22.94
CA ASN A 545 -15.21 31.28 -23.40
C ASN A 545 -16.44 31.16 -22.47
N THR A 546 -16.35 30.35 -21.41
CA THR A 546 -17.44 30.10 -20.47
C THR A 546 -17.19 30.71 -19.09
N GLY A 547 -15.99 31.26 -18.89
CA GLY A 547 -15.55 31.90 -17.66
C GLY A 547 -14.87 30.95 -16.68
N LEU A 548 -14.69 29.68 -17.01
CA LEU A 548 -13.90 28.76 -16.20
C LEU A 548 -12.46 29.26 -16.16
N THR A 549 -11.87 29.26 -14.97
CA THR A 549 -10.55 29.84 -14.72
C THR A 549 -9.61 28.82 -14.10
N PHE A 550 -8.44 28.63 -14.73
CA PHE A 550 -7.35 27.83 -14.20
C PHE A 550 -6.19 28.72 -13.76
N TYR A 551 -5.43 28.26 -12.77
CA TYR A 551 -4.31 29.00 -12.21
C TYR A 551 -3.04 28.17 -12.33
N THR A 552 -1.96 28.81 -12.76
CA THR A 552 -0.61 28.25 -12.74
C THR A 552 0.39 29.33 -12.38
N GLN A 553 1.65 28.99 -12.17
CA GLN A 553 2.70 29.97 -11.87
C GLN A 553 3.88 29.82 -12.83
N THR A 554 4.46 30.95 -13.23
CA THR A 554 5.72 30.95 -13.95
C THR A 554 6.88 30.60 -13.04
N ASP A 555 7.86 29.86 -13.55
CA ASP A 555 9.12 29.58 -12.85
C ASP A 555 10.09 30.80 -12.87
N ASN A 556 11.32 30.60 -12.40
CA ASN A 556 12.39 31.62 -12.41
C ASN A 556 12.91 31.97 -13.82
N SER A 557 12.51 31.20 -14.82
CA SER A 557 12.80 31.42 -16.24
C SER A 557 11.59 31.97 -16.99
N GLY A 558 10.47 32.25 -16.30
CA GLY A 558 9.23 32.72 -16.93
C GLY A 558 8.44 31.63 -17.65
N ASN A 559 8.79 30.36 -17.49
CA ASN A 559 8.07 29.25 -18.11
C ASN A 559 6.88 28.81 -17.27
N ALA A 560 5.79 28.41 -17.91
CA ALA A 560 4.63 27.80 -17.26
C ALA A 560 3.99 26.71 -18.14
N ARG A 561 3.26 25.79 -17.50
CA ARG A 561 2.33 24.87 -18.17
C ARG A 561 0.91 25.40 -17.97
N LEU A 562 0.25 25.78 -19.06
CA LEU A 562 -1.16 26.17 -19.07
C LEU A 562 -2.02 24.95 -19.36
N GLU A 563 -3.15 24.83 -18.67
CA GLU A 563 -4.16 23.80 -18.94
C GLU A 563 -5.29 24.46 -19.74
N LEU A 564 -5.56 23.94 -20.93
CA LEU A 564 -6.57 24.46 -21.86
C LEU A 564 -7.65 23.41 -22.04
N MET A 565 -8.90 23.75 -21.79
CA MET A 565 -10.00 22.80 -21.94
C MET A 565 -10.46 22.79 -23.39
N ASP A 566 -10.66 21.61 -23.96
CA ASP A 566 -11.25 21.46 -25.29
C ASP A 566 -12.77 21.37 -25.20
N TYR A 567 -13.26 20.64 -24.20
CA TYR A 567 -14.68 20.52 -23.92
C TYR A 567 -14.92 19.98 -22.50
N ALA A 568 -16.17 20.10 -22.06
CA ALA A 568 -16.68 19.39 -20.89
C ALA A 568 -17.79 18.43 -21.31
N LEU A 569 -17.85 17.26 -20.67
CA LEU A 569 -19.01 16.38 -20.71
C LEU A 569 -19.84 16.70 -19.48
N VAL A 570 -20.91 17.47 -19.68
CA VAL A 570 -21.78 17.95 -18.63
C VAL A 570 -23.03 17.10 -18.58
N LYS A 571 -23.29 16.51 -17.42
CA LYS A 571 -24.49 15.74 -17.16
C LYS A 571 -25.49 16.59 -16.36
N PRO A 572 -26.64 16.96 -16.96
CA PRO A 572 -27.70 17.62 -16.21
C PRO A 572 -28.40 16.64 -15.26
N LEU A 573 -29.02 17.19 -14.20
CA LEU A 573 -29.87 16.50 -13.22
C LEU A 573 -30.81 15.46 -13.86
N GLY A 574 -30.94 14.29 -13.22
CA GLY A 574 -31.87 13.22 -13.62
C GLY A 574 -31.32 12.24 -14.66
N ASP A 575 -32.19 11.66 -15.49
CA ASP A 575 -31.84 10.59 -16.46
C ASP A 575 -31.42 11.11 -17.86
N ALA A 576 -31.23 12.42 -18.01
CA ALA A 576 -30.85 13.02 -19.29
C ALA A 576 -29.50 12.50 -19.81
N SER A 577 -29.27 12.40 -21.11
CA SER A 577 -27.93 12.05 -21.59
C SER A 577 -26.91 13.15 -21.27
N SER A 578 -25.63 12.78 -21.13
CA SER A 578 -24.53 13.75 -21.06
C SER A 578 -24.51 14.62 -22.32
N THR A 579 -24.08 15.87 -22.18
CA THR A 579 -23.92 16.82 -23.28
C THR A 579 -22.46 17.24 -23.41
N LYS A 580 -22.03 17.55 -24.62
CA LYS A 580 -20.68 18.05 -24.90
C LYS A 580 -20.72 19.56 -25.02
N GLU A 581 -20.04 20.25 -24.12
CA GLU A 581 -19.88 21.70 -24.13
C GLU A 581 -18.47 22.06 -24.63
N THR A 582 -18.36 22.50 -25.87
CA THR A 582 -17.06 22.91 -26.46
C THR A 582 -16.52 24.16 -25.75
N ARG A 583 -15.25 24.09 -25.35
CA ARG A 583 -14.50 25.21 -24.78
C ARG A 583 -13.55 25.76 -25.85
N SER A 584 -13.43 27.08 -25.92
CA SER A 584 -12.62 27.76 -26.94
C SER A 584 -12.26 29.18 -26.52
N GLY A 585 -11.52 29.91 -27.37
CA GLY A 585 -11.26 31.33 -27.16
C GLY A 585 -10.43 31.64 -25.91
N HIS A 586 -9.53 30.74 -25.53
CA HIS A 586 -8.75 30.85 -24.30
C HIS A 586 -7.95 32.15 -24.23
N THR A 587 -7.87 32.73 -23.03
CA THR A 587 -7.05 33.91 -22.74
C THR A 587 -6.20 33.66 -21.51
N ALA A 588 -4.99 34.21 -21.46
CA ALA A 588 -4.12 34.20 -20.30
C ALA A 588 -3.92 35.62 -19.77
N SER A 589 -3.95 35.79 -18.46
CA SER A 589 -3.70 37.07 -17.80
C SER A 589 -2.71 36.94 -16.64
N ILE A 590 -1.87 37.97 -16.44
CA ILE A 590 -0.98 38.10 -15.29
C ILE A 590 -1.25 39.49 -14.68
N SER A 591 -1.45 39.55 -13.37
CA SER A 591 -1.72 40.82 -12.67
C SER A 591 -0.64 41.87 -12.96
N GLY A 592 -1.07 43.04 -13.46
CA GLY A 592 -0.18 44.15 -13.85
C GLY A 592 0.30 44.10 -15.31
N PHE A 593 -0.16 43.13 -16.10
CA PHE A 593 0.16 43.00 -17.52
C PHE A 593 -1.10 42.88 -18.39
N LYS A 594 -0.96 42.93 -19.72
CA LYS A 594 -2.09 42.77 -20.64
C LYS A 594 -2.56 41.32 -20.68
N THR A 595 -3.86 41.13 -20.87
CA THR A 595 -4.42 39.81 -21.20
C THR A 595 -4.07 39.44 -22.65
N VAL A 596 -3.69 38.19 -22.87
CA VAL A 596 -3.25 37.66 -24.18
C VAL A 596 -4.19 36.55 -24.62
N SER A 597 -4.67 36.61 -25.86
CA SER A 597 -5.40 35.48 -26.47
C SER A 597 -4.45 34.34 -26.79
N LEU A 598 -4.82 33.12 -26.41
CA LEU A 598 -4.06 31.92 -26.72
C LEU A 598 -4.44 31.39 -28.11
N PRO A 599 -3.47 30.87 -28.88
CA PRO A 599 -3.75 30.30 -30.19
C PRO A 599 -4.63 29.06 -30.06
N ALA A 600 -5.52 28.85 -31.03
CA ALA A 600 -6.35 27.64 -31.09
C ALA A 600 -5.53 26.38 -31.42
N ASN A 601 -4.38 26.54 -32.07
CA ASN A 601 -3.48 25.44 -32.43
C ASN A 601 -2.28 25.42 -31.48
N ILE A 602 -2.10 24.29 -30.81
CA ILE A 602 -1.04 24.11 -29.81
C ILE A 602 0.24 23.71 -30.54
N THR A 603 1.27 24.55 -30.46
CA THR A 603 2.62 24.20 -30.91
C THR A 603 3.59 24.60 -29.83
N GLY A 604 3.83 23.70 -28.87
CA GLY A 604 4.81 23.92 -27.79
C GLY A 604 4.91 22.69 -26.88
N ASN A 605 6.11 22.37 -26.45
CA ASN A 605 6.38 21.35 -25.42
C ASN A 605 7.34 21.92 -24.38
N GLU A 606 7.64 21.16 -23.33
CA GLU A 606 8.54 21.60 -22.26
C GLU A 606 9.93 22.06 -22.77
N ASN A 607 10.40 21.48 -23.88
CA ASN A 607 11.70 21.78 -24.47
C ASN A 607 11.67 22.95 -25.47
N ASN A 608 10.48 23.33 -25.94
CA ASN A 608 10.27 24.44 -26.86
C ASN A 608 8.94 25.14 -26.53
N PRO A 609 8.90 25.90 -25.42
CA PRO A 609 7.68 26.58 -24.98
C PRO A 609 7.31 27.71 -25.94
N TYR A 610 6.02 27.97 -26.10
CA TYR A 610 5.50 29.06 -26.91
C TYR A 610 5.68 30.40 -26.19
N THR A 611 6.32 31.38 -26.83
CA THR A 611 6.53 32.71 -26.23
C THR A 611 5.21 33.51 -26.17
N LEU A 612 4.74 33.79 -24.96
CA LEU A 612 3.62 34.69 -24.72
C LEU A 612 4.13 36.06 -24.26
N ASN A 613 3.90 37.09 -25.05
CA ASN A 613 4.23 38.47 -24.69
C ASN A 613 3.03 39.16 -24.03
N PHE A 614 3.12 39.41 -22.72
CA PHE A 614 2.05 40.06 -21.95
C PHE A 614 2.14 41.61 -22.00
N GLY A 615 3.03 42.16 -22.82
CA GLY A 615 3.23 43.60 -22.98
C GLY A 615 3.95 44.26 -21.80
N GLY A 616 3.95 45.59 -21.79
CA GLY A 616 4.59 46.35 -20.71
C GLY A 616 3.77 46.22 -19.43
N GLN A 617 4.45 46.25 -18.29
CA GLN A 617 3.78 46.38 -17.00
C GLN A 617 2.96 47.66 -17.06
N THR A 618 1.62 47.55 -17.05
CA THR A 618 0.79 48.73 -16.86
C THR A 618 1.15 49.26 -15.48
N GLU A 619 1.63 50.50 -15.37
CA GLU A 619 1.83 51.16 -14.08
C GLU A 619 0.50 51.16 -13.34
N VAL A 620 0.29 50.16 -12.49
CA VAL A 620 -0.79 50.19 -11.53
C VAL A 620 -0.22 50.99 -10.36
N SER A 621 -0.57 52.27 -10.29
CA SER A 621 -0.17 53.20 -9.23
C SER A 621 -0.78 52.89 -7.86
N ASP A 622 -1.33 51.69 -7.65
CA ASP A 622 -2.07 51.36 -6.44
C ASP A 622 -1.20 50.56 -5.48
N ALA A 623 -0.89 51.19 -4.35
CA ALA A 623 -0.33 50.54 -3.18
C ALA A 623 -1.18 49.29 -2.83
N PRO A 624 -0.54 48.16 -2.48
CA PRO A 624 -1.25 46.91 -2.26
C PRO A 624 -2.20 47.07 -1.06
N SER A 625 -3.50 47.09 -1.31
CA SER A 625 -4.46 46.74 -0.28
C SER A 625 -4.24 45.28 0.07
N LYS A 626 -4.01 44.99 1.35
CA LYS A 626 -3.82 43.63 1.86
C LYS A 626 -4.92 42.72 1.30
N PRO A 627 -4.59 41.55 0.74
CA PRO A 627 -5.62 40.60 0.34
C PRO A 627 -6.45 40.24 1.57
N SER A 628 -7.74 40.57 1.54
CA SER A 628 -8.71 40.00 2.47
C SER A 628 -8.67 38.49 2.30
N ASN A 629 -8.41 37.76 3.39
CA ASN A 629 -8.37 36.29 3.47
C ASN A 629 -9.36 35.63 2.50
N LEU A 630 -8.90 35.29 1.31
CA LEU A 630 -9.67 34.60 0.30
C LEU A 630 -9.74 33.14 0.75
N ARG A 631 -10.89 32.75 1.31
CA ARG A 631 -11.21 31.32 1.44
C ARG A 631 -11.43 30.80 0.03
N ILE A 632 -10.46 30.01 -0.44
CA ILE A 632 -10.61 29.12 -1.58
C ILE A 632 -11.84 28.24 -1.26
N ARG A 633 -12.86 28.32 -2.10
CA ARG A 633 -13.90 27.29 -2.20
C ARG A 633 -13.48 26.34 -3.29
#